data_AF-A0A6M5IZQ3-F1
#
_entry.id   AF-A0A6M5IZQ3-F1
#
_cell.length_a   1.000
_cell.length_b   1.000
_cell.length_c   1.000
_cell.angle_alpha   90.00
_cell.angle_beta   90.00
_cell.angle_gamma   90.00
#
_symmetry.space_group_name_H-M   'P 1'
#
loop_
_entity.id
_entity.type
_entity.pdbx_description
1 polymer ?
#
loop_
_entity_poly.entity_id
_entity_poly.type
_entity_poly.pdbx_seq_one_letter_code
_entity_poly.pdbx_strand_id
1 'polypeptide(L)'
;MGRRGVARVVAGAGAWIVAGALAVTLAGPASAAAGPAVAAAPGVDRISGDDRYATAVEISRAAYPEGAEVAYVVTGESAPDALSAGPAAAVAGGPLLLTRSGSLPAEVADELDRLGAQRVVVVGGPASVSEPVLDSLREVADEVTRIDGPDRYATSRAVATSPVFAGGSPTAYLATGRDFPDALSAGAAAGSRGAPVVLLDGLASTVDSPTRDVLSGLGAERLLVAGGPASVSPAVEEALGSIAPVTRLGGADRYEASAAINAEAFESSDRAFVVTGAGYPDALAGSAWAGHLAAPLYAVHGDCVPRATLTALADQGVTRVTLIGGASTLDEGVAALTPCEPAPQTAPVRVPASCDTVLGQATAEGLVGGAVESIAIAGPPNNPLRFADARAGALTCRWESEEKRTDRLQPQAALVVVPDVSSDDYDATALGEIFGGYPTVPGFSERSRENCKVGNTGFPLCSMVEFVDGYGVKLAVIPTSPSVTEETMAAARATFRIAVDAVAGAGDPGTLWQPEGANLAGVTECDGLISAARLGEIVGDSSMREFRAYEGEYALASFRSNAQVGGFGCSWTTGTDQYSATVLPGGADYFPQSTPVGGGSWHPVSGYPGEAYLSDSGDQVSVLVDNAWFSVRTPSGDTASLPAFTAEVIATVRAAA
;
A
#
# COMPACT_ATOMS: atom_id res chain seq x y z
N MET A 1 36.14 45.54 42.67
CA MET A 1 36.97 46.17 41.62
C MET A 1 38.16 45.26 41.34
N GLY A 2 38.16 44.55 40.22
CA GLY A 2 39.28 43.70 39.80
C GLY A 2 39.25 43.55 38.29
N ARG A 3 40.00 44.39 37.59
CA ARG A 3 40.09 44.46 36.12
C ARG A 3 41.29 43.64 35.63
N ARG A 4 41.01 42.72 34.71
CA ARG A 4 41.67 42.42 33.41
C ARG A 4 43.19 42.59 33.27
N GLY A 5 43.83 41.56 32.71
CA GLY A 5 44.47 41.70 31.39
C GLY A 5 45.85 41.05 31.13
N VAL A 6 45.83 40.07 30.21
CA VAL A 6 46.73 39.87 29.03
C VAL A 6 48.23 39.48 29.21
N ALA A 7 48.47 38.20 28.89
CA ALA A 7 49.43 37.58 27.94
C ALA A 7 50.83 38.16 27.58
N ARG A 8 51.80 37.22 27.59
CA ARG A 8 52.77 36.80 26.51
C ARG A 8 54.29 37.15 26.63
N VAL A 9 55.09 36.04 26.62
CA VAL A 9 56.45 35.77 26.04
C VAL A 9 57.65 36.50 26.69
N VAL A 10 58.74 35.85 27.13
CA VAL A 10 59.91 35.35 26.34
C VAL A 10 60.73 34.31 27.14
N ALA A 11 61.31 33.38 26.39
CA ALA A 11 62.12 32.23 26.77
C ALA A 11 63.46 32.53 27.51
N GLY A 12 63.88 31.58 28.34
CA GLY A 12 65.25 31.41 28.82
C GLY A 12 65.68 29.95 28.65
N ALA A 13 66.72 29.74 27.85
CA ALA A 13 67.27 28.43 27.49
C ALA A 13 68.07 27.80 28.65
N GLY A 14 68.02 26.47 28.74
CA GLY A 14 68.87 25.67 29.61
C GLY A 14 68.83 24.21 29.17
N ALA A 15 69.69 23.84 28.22
CA ALA A 15 69.86 22.48 27.75
C ALA A 15 70.64 21.64 28.76
N TRP A 16 70.09 20.48 29.16
CA TRP A 16 70.86 19.37 29.69
C TRP A 16 70.58 18.13 28.85
N ILE A 17 71.64 17.60 28.25
CA ILE A 17 71.66 16.36 27.48
C ILE A 17 71.56 15.20 28.49
N VAL A 18 70.52 14.37 28.37
CA VAL A 18 70.46 13.04 28.99
C VAL A 18 70.07 12.04 27.89
N ALA A 19 70.91 11.04 27.70
CA ALA A 19 70.73 9.96 26.74
C ALA A 19 69.43 9.18 27.05
N GLY A 20 68.48 9.20 26.12
CA GLY A 20 67.24 8.43 26.20
C GLY A 20 67.46 6.96 25.81
N ALA A 21 67.16 6.06 26.73
CA ALA A 21 66.86 4.67 26.41
C ALA A 21 65.41 4.61 25.91
N LEU A 22 65.22 4.23 24.65
CA LEU A 22 63.91 4.04 24.03
C LEU A 22 63.29 2.75 24.61
N ALA A 23 62.42 2.88 25.61
CA ALA A 23 61.58 1.78 26.06
C ALA A 23 60.46 1.58 25.04
N VAL A 24 60.54 0.50 24.27
CA VAL A 24 59.43 0.02 23.43
C VAL A 24 58.36 -0.52 24.38
N THR A 25 57.31 0.27 24.62
CA THR A 25 56.08 -0.21 25.24
C THR A 25 55.34 -1.09 24.24
N LEU A 26 55.32 -2.39 24.50
CA LEU A 26 54.42 -3.31 23.81
C LEU A 26 52.98 -2.90 24.14
N ALA A 27 52.26 -2.38 23.15
CA ALA A 27 50.82 -2.18 23.23
C ALA A 27 50.17 -3.56 23.46
N GLY A 28 49.49 -3.71 24.59
CA GLY A 28 48.64 -4.88 24.83
C GLY A 28 47.56 -4.97 23.75
N PRO A 29 47.03 -6.18 23.46
CA PRO A 29 45.99 -6.33 22.46
C PRO A 29 44.80 -5.48 22.85
N ALA A 30 44.33 -4.66 21.91
CA ALA A 30 43.12 -3.88 22.07
C ALA A 30 41.97 -4.82 22.44
N SER A 31 41.33 -4.58 23.57
CA SER A 31 40.08 -5.25 23.92
C SER A 31 39.09 -4.92 22.81
N ALA A 32 38.70 -5.93 22.02
CA ALA A 32 37.60 -5.80 21.09
C ALA A 32 36.38 -5.32 21.88
N ALA A 33 35.85 -4.15 21.53
CA ALA A 33 34.54 -3.75 22.00
C ALA A 33 33.56 -4.85 21.54
N ALA A 34 32.88 -5.48 22.50
CA ALA A 34 31.78 -6.38 22.17
C ALA A 34 30.79 -5.58 21.30
N GLY A 35 30.53 -6.05 20.08
CA GLY A 35 29.42 -5.54 19.29
C GLY A 35 28.11 -5.69 20.07
N PRO A 36 27.02 -5.01 19.65
CA PRO A 36 25.71 -5.26 20.25
C PRO A 36 25.48 -6.77 20.26
N ALA A 37 25.19 -7.32 21.44
CA ALA A 37 24.90 -8.74 21.58
C ALA A 37 23.74 -9.05 20.63
N VAL A 38 23.96 -9.97 19.69
CA VAL A 38 22.87 -10.54 18.89
C VAL A 38 21.88 -11.11 19.89
N ALA A 39 20.68 -10.53 19.97
CA ALA A 39 19.63 -11.05 20.81
C ALA A 39 19.43 -12.53 20.44
N ALA A 40 19.42 -13.40 21.45
CA ALA A 40 19.16 -14.82 21.21
C ALA A 40 17.80 -14.96 20.51
N ALA A 41 17.72 -15.81 19.49
CA ALA A 41 16.47 -16.08 18.81
C ALA A 41 15.40 -16.56 19.82
N PRO A 42 14.12 -16.17 19.65
CA PRO A 42 13.05 -16.59 20.56
C PRO A 42 13.00 -18.11 20.69
N GLY A 43 12.70 -18.60 21.90
CA GLY A 43 12.36 -20.01 22.09
C GLY A 43 11.02 -20.32 21.43
N VAL A 44 10.94 -21.43 20.69
CA VAL A 44 9.72 -21.81 19.95
C VAL A 44 9.07 -23.03 20.58
N ASP A 45 7.78 -22.94 20.90
CA ASP A 45 6.93 -24.04 21.34
C ASP A 45 5.68 -24.18 20.46
N ARG A 46 4.96 -25.30 20.57
CA ARG A 46 3.78 -25.60 19.74
C ARG A 46 2.65 -26.17 20.58
N ILE A 47 1.43 -25.72 20.29
CA ILE A 47 0.17 -26.29 20.77
C ILE A 47 -0.65 -26.76 19.56
N SER A 48 -1.02 -28.04 19.56
CA SER A 48 -1.81 -28.67 18.50
C SER A 48 -2.45 -29.96 19.00
N GLY A 49 -3.64 -30.28 18.49
CA GLY A 49 -4.28 -31.58 18.62
C GLY A 49 -4.38 -32.31 17.27
N ASP A 50 -4.99 -33.49 17.29
CA ASP A 50 -5.22 -34.32 16.09
C ASP A 50 -6.17 -33.66 15.09
N ASP A 51 -7.05 -32.79 15.56
CA ASP A 51 -7.92 -31.95 14.76
C ASP A 51 -8.19 -30.59 15.45
N ARG A 52 -9.04 -29.76 14.83
CA ARG A 52 -9.38 -28.42 15.35
C ARG A 52 -10.03 -28.42 16.73
N TYR A 53 -10.80 -29.47 17.06
CA TYR A 53 -11.50 -29.58 18.34
C TYR A 53 -10.48 -29.93 19.42
N ALA A 54 -9.63 -30.91 19.15
CA ALA A 54 -8.52 -31.27 20.02
C ALA A 54 -7.52 -30.11 20.20
N THR A 55 -7.19 -29.35 19.14
CA THR A 55 -6.33 -28.16 19.27
C THR A 55 -6.94 -27.11 20.19
N ALA A 56 -8.25 -26.85 20.09
CA ALA A 56 -8.94 -25.92 20.99
C ALA A 56 -8.91 -26.38 22.46
N VAL A 57 -9.04 -27.70 22.69
CA VAL A 57 -8.89 -28.32 24.02
C VAL A 57 -7.47 -28.16 24.57
N GLU A 58 -6.44 -28.39 23.76
CA GLU A 58 -5.04 -28.21 24.19
C GLU A 58 -4.71 -26.74 24.48
N ILE A 59 -5.26 -25.80 23.71
CA ILE A 59 -5.19 -24.36 23.99
C ILE A 59 -5.87 -24.05 25.33
N SER A 60 -7.07 -24.59 25.56
CA SER A 60 -7.80 -24.41 26.82
C SER A 60 -7.00 -24.91 28.03
N ARG A 61 -6.38 -26.08 27.93
CA ARG A 61 -5.52 -26.65 29.00
C ARG A 61 -4.30 -25.79 29.28
N ALA A 62 -3.67 -25.24 28.24
CA ALA A 62 -2.52 -24.36 28.38
C ALA A 62 -2.89 -22.99 28.97
N ALA A 63 -4.05 -22.45 28.59
CA ALA A 63 -4.54 -21.15 29.02
C ALA A 63 -5.17 -21.18 30.43
N TYR A 64 -5.88 -22.25 30.78
CA TYR A 64 -6.68 -22.40 31.99
C TYR A 64 -6.37 -23.72 32.72
N PRO A 65 -5.13 -23.91 33.22
CA PRO A 65 -4.76 -25.14 33.93
C PRO A 65 -5.58 -25.35 35.21
N GLU A 66 -5.97 -24.26 35.88
CA GLU A 66 -6.75 -24.27 37.13
C GLU A 66 -8.28 -24.22 36.91
N GLY A 67 -8.74 -24.21 35.65
CA GLY A 67 -10.16 -24.10 35.30
C GLY A 67 -10.61 -22.69 34.91
N ALA A 68 -11.86 -22.56 34.47
CA ALA A 68 -12.50 -21.31 34.08
C ALA A 68 -14.01 -21.38 34.34
N GLU A 69 -14.59 -20.35 34.99
CA GLU A 69 -16.02 -20.31 35.30
C GLU A 69 -16.92 -20.16 34.06
N VAL A 70 -16.37 -19.58 32.98
CA VAL A 70 -17.07 -19.36 31.72
C VAL A 70 -16.28 -19.97 30.56
N ALA A 71 -16.99 -20.56 29.60
CA ALA A 71 -16.43 -21.00 28.33
C ALA A 71 -17.29 -20.50 27.17
N TYR A 72 -16.65 -20.15 26.06
CA TYR A 72 -17.31 -19.78 24.82
C TYR A 72 -17.26 -20.95 23.84
N VAL A 73 -18.38 -21.24 23.18
CA VAL A 73 -18.48 -22.33 22.21
C VAL A 73 -18.95 -21.80 20.87
N VAL A 74 -18.21 -22.12 19.82
CA VAL A 74 -18.52 -21.74 18.44
C VAL A 74 -18.38 -22.94 17.51
N THR A 75 -18.99 -22.88 16.33
CA THR A 75 -18.77 -23.94 15.34
C THR A 75 -17.35 -23.92 14.82
N GLY A 76 -16.71 -25.08 14.78
CA GLY A 76 -15.43 -25.27 14.12
C GLY A 76 -15.54 -25.36 12.60
N GLU A 77 -16.76 -25.42 12.04
CA GLU A 77 -17.01 -25.71 10.62
C GLU A 77 -17.25 -24.45 9.78
N SER A 78 -17.51 -23.30 10.43
CA SER A 78 -17.63 -22.01 9.76
C SER A 78 -17.10 -20.86 10.62
N ALA A 79 -16.26 -20.01 10.03
CA ALA A 79 -15.61 -18.89 10.71
C ALA A 79 -16.52 -17.70 11.12
N PRO A 80 -17.51 -17.25 10.32
CA PRO A 80 -18.01 -15.87 10.42
C PRO A 80 -18.59 -15.47 11.78
N ASP A 81 -19.36 -16.35 12.40
CA ASP A 81 -19.96 -16.08 13.72
C ASP A 81 -18.89 -16.12 14.84
N ALA A 82 -17.82 -16.89 14.63
CA ALA A 82 -16.79 -17.15 15.63
C ALA A 82 -15.75 -16.03 15.77
N LEU A 83 -15.53 -15.22 14.72
CA LEU A 83 -14.46 -14.20 14.70
C LEU A 83 -14.64 -13.12 15.78
N SER A 84 -15.88 -12.81 16.13
CA SER A 84 -16.20 -11.84 17.19
C SER A 84 -16.17 -12.42 18.60
N ALA A 85 -16.22 -13.76 18.73
CA ALA A 85 -16.31 -14.44 20.02
C ALA A 85 -14.97 -14.49 20.76
N GLY A 86 -13.84 -14.51 20.04
CA GLY A 86 -12.49 -14.57 20.63
C GLY A 86 -12.20 -13.45 21.64
N PRO A 87 -12.36 -12.17 21.26
CA PRO A 87 -12.24 -11.04 22.19
C PRO A 87 -13.18 -11.16 23.40
N ALA A 88 -14.45 -11.53 23.17
CA ALA A 88 -15.42 -11.67 24.25
C ALA A 88 -15.00 -12.76 25.25
N ALA A 89 -14.49 -13.90 24.76
CA ALA A 89 -13.96 -14.98 25.59
C ALA A 89 -12.74 -14.51 26.40
N ALA A 90 -11.80 -13.81 25.76
CA ALA A 90 -10.62 -13.23 26.41
C ALA A 90 -10.99 -12.28 27.56
N VAL A 91 -11.94 -11.35 27.30
CA VAL A 91 -12.39 -10.36 28.30
C VAL A 91 -13.20 -11.01 29.42
N ALA A 92 -14.01 -12.03 29.10
CA ALA A 92 -14.75 -12.80 30.10
C ALA A 92 -13.85 -13.74 30.93
N GLY A 93 -12.58 -13.91 30.56
CA GLY A 93 -11.64 -14.80 31.23
C GLY A 93 -11.94 -16.28 31.00
N GLY A 94 -12.43 -16.65 29.81
CA GLY A 94 -12.76 -18.02 29.45
C GLY A 94 -12.14 -18.49 28.13
N PRO A 95 -11.95 -19.80 27.92
CA PRO A 95 -11.49 -20.33 26.65
C PRO A 95 -12.56 -20.24 25.57
N LEU A 96 -12.12 -20.23 24.31
CA LEU A 96 -12.98 -20.46 23.15
C LEU A 96 -12.77 -21.89 22.65
N LEU A 97 -13.81 -22.71 22.81
CA LEU A 97 -13.86 -24.10 22.36
C LEU A 97 -14.68 -24.22 21.07
N LEU A 98 -14.40 -25.29 20.31
CA LEU A 98 -15.04 -25.54 19.03
C LEU A 98 -16.00 -26.72 19.12
N THR A 99 -17.10 -26.67 18.37
CA THR A 99 -18.06 -27.80 18.24
C THR A 99 -18.37 -28.08 16.77
N ARG A 100 -18.91 -29.27 16.46
CA ARG A 100 -19.51 -29.52 15.15
C ARG A 100 -20.89 -28.89 15.11
N SER A 101 -21.40 -28.56 13.93
CA SER A 101 -22.71 -27.88 13.86
C SER A 101 -23.86 -28.70 14.44
N GLY A 102 -23.78 -30.04 14.31
CA GLY A 102 -24.81 -30.99 14.72
C GLY A 102 -24.53 -31.78 16.00
N SER A 103 -23.33 -31.71 16.58
CA SER A 103 -22.93 -32.59 17.69
C SER A 103 -21.75 -32.04 18.48
N LEU A 104 -21.81 -32.11 19.81
CA LEU A 104 -20.68 -31.77 20.68
C LEU A 104 -19.63 -32.89 20.65
N PRO A 105 -18.37 -32.62 20.26
CA PRO A 105 -17.29 -33.61 20.38
C PRO A 105 -17.06 -34.00 21.85
N ALA A 106 -16.75 -35.27 22.11
CA ALA A 106 -16.60 -35.79 23.47
C ALA A 106 -15.44 -35.10 24.21
N GLU A 107 -14.33 -34.87 23.51
CA GLU A 107 -13.16 -34.17 24.03
C GLU A 107 -13.44 -32.73 24.46
N VAL A 108 -14.46 -32.08 23.87
CA VAL A 108 -14.89 -30.72 24.23
C VAL A 108 -15.78 -30.77 25.46
N ALA A 109 -16.66 -31.76 25.57
CA ALA A 109 -17.46 -32.00 26.76
C ALA A 109 -16.58 -32.32 27.98
N ASP A 110 -15.60 -33.21 27.82
CA ASP A 110 -14.63 -33.56 28.85
C ASP A 110 -13.79 -32.34 29.29
N GLU A 111 -13.48 -31.44 28.36
CA GLU A 111 -12.75 -30.20 28.68
C GLU A 111 -13.62 -29.18 29.43
N LEU A 112 -14.90 -29.05 29.10
CA LEU A 112 -15.85 -28.22 29.85
C LEU A 112 -15.99 -28.70 31.31
N ASP A 113 -16.08 -30.02 31.51
CA ASP A 113 -16.08 -30.64 32.83
C ASP A 113 -14.75 -30.38 33.57
N ARG A 114 -13.60 -30.55 32.90
CA ARG A 114 -12.27 -30.27 33.49
C ARG A 114 -12.13 -28.81 33.92
N LEU A 115 -12.64 -27.88 33.11
CA LEU A 115 -12.61 -26.46 33.41
C LEU A 115 -13.49 -26.11 34.62
N GLY A 116 -14.49 -26.94 34.93
CA GLY A 116 -15.54 -26.61 35.90
C GLY A 116 -16.39 -25.43 35.42
N ALA A 117 -16.66 -25.36 34.11
CA ALA A 117 -17.39 -24.25 33.51
C ALA A 117 -18.85 -24.22 34.00
N GLN A 118 -19.22 -23.17 34.72
CA GLN A 118 -20.59 -22.96 35.20
C GLN A 118 -21.47 -22.35 34.10
N ARG A 119 -20.88 -21.50 33.27
CA ARG A 119 -21.57 -20.78 32.21
C ARG A 119 -20.94 -21.06 30.86
N VAL A 120 -21.74 -21.54 29.91
CA VAL A 120 -21.35 -21.69 28.51
C VAL A 120 -22.08 -20.65 27.67
N VAL A 121 -21.31 -19.87 26.91
CA VAL A 121 -21.83 -18.89 25.96
C VAL A 121 -21.63 -19.44 24.54
N VAL A 122 -22.73 -19.84 23.90
CA VAL A 122 -22.74 -20.28 22.51
C VAL A 122 -22.84 -19.05 21.61
N VAL A 123 -21.90 -18.87 20.69
CA VAL A 123 -21.97 -17.78 19.69
C VAL A 123 -22.25 -18.37 18.31
N GLY A 124 -23.33 -17.92 17.70
CA GLY A 124 -23.81 -18.37 16.39
C GLY A 124 -25.24 -18.92 16.45
N GLY A 125 -25.95 -18.79 15.34
CA GLY A 125 -27.36 -19.20 15.23
C GLY A 125 -27.54 -20.73 15.18
N PRO A 126 -28.79 -21.22 15.18
CA PRO A 126 -29.11 -22.65 15.13
C PRO A 126 -28.56 -23.41 13.91
N ALA A 127 -28.25 -22.71 12.82
CA ALA A 127 -27.61 -23.30 11.64
C ALA A 127 -26.11 -23.59 11.87
N SER A 128 -25.45 -22.76 12.68
CA SER A 128 -24.03 -22.88 13.04
C SER A 128 -23.84 -23.82 14.22
N VAL A 129 -24.69 -23.70 15.25
CA VAL A 129 -24.68 -24.55 16.44
C VAL A 129 -26.12 -24.97 16.74
N SER A 130 -26.46 -26.20 16.38
CA SER A 130 -27.83 -26.71 16.46
C SER A 130 -28.32 -26.92 17.89
N GLU A 131 -29.63 -27.03 18.09
CA GLU A 131 -30.23 -27.31 19.39
C GLU A 131 -29.73 -28.61 20.05
N PRO A 132 -29.49 -29.72 19.33
CA PRO A 132 -28.83 -30.89 19.91
C PRO A 132 -27.49 -30.60 20.59
N VAL A 133 -26.70 -29.65 20.06
CA VAL A 133 -25.46 -29.24 20.72
C VAL A 133 -25.75 -28.49 22.02
N LEU A 134 -26.75 -27.60 22.03
CA LEU A 134 -27.15 -26.89 23.26
C LEU A 134 -27.69 -27.85 24.32
N ASP A 135 -28.44 -28.86 23.91
CA ASP A 135 -28.93 -29.91 24.81
C ASP A 135 -27.76 -30.66 25.45
N SER A 136 -26.74 -31.06 24.66
CA SER A 136 -25.51 -31.65 25.21
C SER A 136 -24.74 -30.69 26.12
N LEU A 137 -24.67 -29.40 25.80
CA LEU A 137 -24.00 -28.41 26.66
C LEU A 137 -24.72 -28.21 28.00
N ARG A 138 -26.05 -28.31 28.03
CA ARG A 138 -26.86 -28.23 29.26
C ARG A 138 -26.69 -29.44 30.18
N GLU A 139 -26.11 -30.54 29.67
CA GLU A 139 -25.77 -31.71 30.49
C GLU A 139 -24.46 -31.51 31.26
N VAL A 140 -23.59 -30.58 30.83
CA VAL A 140 -22.23 -30.36 31.38
C VAL A 140 -22.03 -28.95 31.98
N ALA A 141 -22.99 -28.04 31.84
CA ALA A 141 -22.91 -26.69 32.41
C ALA A 141 -24.26 -26.23 33.00
N ASP A 142 -24.19 -25.43 34.07
CA ASP A 142 -25.37 -24.93 34.79
C ASP A 142 -26.18 -23.91 33.98
N GLU A 143 -25.48 -23.03 33.25
CA GLU A 143 -26.08 -21.97 32.44
C GLU A 143 -25.57 -22.03 31.00
N VAL A 144 -26.48 -22.21 30.04
CA VAL A 144 -26.15 -22.15 28.61
C VAL A 144 -26.92 -21.00 27.97
N THR A 145 -26.18 -20.01 27.45
CA THR A 145 -26.75 -18.84 26.75
C THR A 145 -26.32 -18.84 25.29
N ARG A 146 -27.20 -18.38 24.41
CA ARG A 146 -26.89 -18.19 22.98
C ARG A 146 -26.82 -16.70 22.68
N ILE A 147 -25.76 -16.30 21.98
CA ILE A 147 -25.64 -15.00 21.33
C ILE A 147 -25.67 -15.26 19.82
N ASP A 148 -26.70 -14.79 19.15
CA ASP A 148 -26.87 -14.97 17.72
C ASP A 148 -27.57 -13.78 17.05
N GLY A 149 -27.59 -13.83 15.73
CA GLY A 149 -28.34 -12.91 14.89
C GLY A 149 -28.72 -13.58 13.57
N PRO A 150 -29.54 -12.90 12.74
CA PRO A 150 -29.93 -13.41 11.42
C PRO A 150 -28.75 -13.58 10.44
N ASP A 151 -27.61 -12.95 10.72
CA ASP A 151 -26.39 -13.06 9.92
C ASP A 151 -25.16 -12.81 10.81
N ARG A 152 -23.96 -13.03 10.24
CA ARG A 152 -22.66 -12.86 10.90
C ARG A 152 -22.44 -11.45 11.47
N TYR A 153 -22.99 -10.43 10.82
CA TYR A 153 -22.83 -9.04 11.25
C TYR A 153 -23.71 -8.80 12.48
N ALA A 154 -24.95 -9.28 12.45
CA ALA A 154 -25.87 -9.22 13.56
C ALA A 154 -25.37 -10.04 14.76
N THR A 155 -24.81 -11.23 14.55
CA THR A 155 -24.16 -12.01 15.61
C THR A 155 -23.00 -11.22 16.23
N SER A 156 -22.13 -10.61 15.41
CA SER A 156 -21.01 -9.81 15.93
C SER A 156 -21.47 -8.59 16.74
N ARG A 157 -22.55 -7.93 16.31
CA ARG A 157 -23.20 -6.82 17.04
C ARG A 157 -23.81 -7.28 18.35
N ALA A 158 -24.43 -8.45 18.37
CA ALA A 158 -24.96 -9.06 19.59
C ALA A 158 -23.85 -9.42 20.59
N VAL A 159 -22.69 -9.89 20.10
CA VAL A 159 -21.50 -10.09 20.95
C VAL A 159 -20.99 -8.76 21.50
N ALA A 160 -20.86 -7.73 20.66
CA ALA A 160 -20.40 -6.40 21.05
C ALA A 160 -21.34 -5.69 22.05
N THR A 161 -22.61 -6.08 22.11
CA THR A 161 -23.60 -5.54 23.07
C THR A 161 -23.92 -6.49 24.22
N SER A 162 -23.19 -7.60 24.32
CA SER A 162 -23.39 -8.59 25.38
C SER A 162 -22.89 -8.08 26.74
N PRO A 163 -23.25 -8.75 27.85
CA PRO A 163 -22.89 -8.30 29.19
C PRO A 163 -21.39 -8.06 29.44
N VAL A 164 -20.51 -8.72 28.67
CA VAL A 164 -19.05 -8.55 28.78
C VAL A 164 -18.59 -7.14 28.37
N PHE A 165 -19.36 -6.43 27.53
CA PHE A 165 -19.09 -5.06 27.08
C PHE A 165 -20.14 -4.05 27.58
N ALA A 166 -20.93 -4.41 28.61
CA ALA A 166 -22.01 -3.54 29.12
C ALA A 166 -21.52 -2.19 29.68
N GLY A 167 -20.24 -2.08 30.04
CA GLY A 167 -19.61 -0.83 30.45
C GLY A 167 -19.27 0.13 29.30
N GLY A 168 -19.54 -0.27 28.06
CA GLY A 168 -19.05 0.40 26.85
C GLY A 168 -17.61 0.01 26.51
N SER A 169 -17.12 0.50 25.37
CA SER A 169 -15.74 0.34 24.93
C SER A 169 -15.30 1.56 24.13
N PRO A 170 -14.30 2.35 24.60
CA PRO A 170 -13.82 3.54 23.88
C PRO A 170 -13.06 3.17 22.60
N THR A 171 -12.65 1.92 22.43
CA THR A 171 -12.07 1.39 21.18
C THR A 171 -12.94 0.28 20.63
N ALA A 172 -13.17 0.25 19.32
CA ALA A 172 -13.76 -0.90 18.63
C ALA A 172 -12.89 -1.30 17.44
N TYR A 173 -12.61 -2.60 17.30
CA TYR A 173 -11.94 -3.15 16.13
C TYR A 173 -12.97 -3.56 15.10
N LEU A 174 -12.79 -3.16 13.86
CA LEU A 174 -13.73 -3.38 12.76
C LEU A 174 -13.06 -4.23 11.70
N ALA A 175 -13.67 -5.34 11.33
CA ALA A 175 -13.17 -6.22 10.30
C ALA A 175 -14.28 -6.59 9.31
N THR A 176 -13.90 -6.95 8.10
CA THR A 176 -14.87 -7.49 7.14
C THR A 176 -15.40 -8.82 7.64
N GLY A 177 -16.71 -9.03 7.57
CA GLY A 177 -17.29 -10.35 7.79
C GLY A 177 -17.22 -11.24 6.54
N ARG A 178 -16.68 -10.76 5.41
CA ARG A 178 -16.60 -11.53 4.15
C ARG A 178 -15.45 -12.55 4.13
N ASP A 179 -14.40 -12.30 4.89
CA ASP A 179 -13.23 -13.18 5.07
C ASP A 179 -12.82 -13.19 6.55
N PHE A 180 -11.78 -13.92 6.93
CA PHE A 180 -11.37 -14.16 8.32
C PHE A 180 -9.99 -13.63 8.76
N PRO A 181 -8.94 -13.51 7.90
CA PRO A 181 -7.57 -13.33 8.39
C PRO A 181 -7.37 -12.08 9.26
N ASP A 182 -7.89 -10.94 8.82
CA ASP A 182 -7.73 -9.67 9.53
C ASP A 182 -8.45 -9.69 10.89
N ALA A 183 -9.60 -10.36 10.96
CA ALA A 183 -10.39 -10.48 12.18
C ALA A 183 -9.73 -11.38 13.24
N LEU A 184 -8.91 -12.35 12.84
CA LEU A 184 -8.19 -13.22 13.77
C LEU A 184 -7.12 -12.46 14.56
N SER A 185 -6.29 -11.69 13.85
CA SER A 185 -5.26 -10.85 14.46
C SER A 185 -5.88 -9.70 15.24
N ALA A 186 -6.97 -9.11 14.73
CA ALA A 186 -7.77 -8.14 15.47
C ALA A 186 -8.37 -8.74 16.75
N GLY A 187 -8.69 -10.03 16.76
CA GLY A 187 -9.27 -10.70 17.91
C GLY A 187 -8.36 -10.67 19.14
N ALA A 188 -7.07 -10.96 18.96
CA ALA A 188 -6.08 -10.93 20.04
C ALA A 188 -5.83 -9.50 20.52
N ALA A 189 -5.69 -8.55 19.58
CA ALA A 189 -5.52 -7.13 19.86
C ALA A 189 -6.72 -6.50 20.58
N ALA A 190 -7.94 -6.89 20.19
CA ALA A 190 -9.17 -6.40 20.81
C ALA A 190 -9.36 -7.00 22.21
N GLY A 191 -9.14 -8.32 22.35
CA GLY A 191 -9.19 -9.00 23.63
C GLY A 191 -8.22 -8.42 24.67
N SER A 192 -6.99 -8.10 24.25
CA SER A 192 -5.97 -7.50 25.15
C SER A 192 -6.32 -6.11 25.65
N ARG A 193 -7.24 -5.41 24.95
CA ARG A 193 -7.69 -4.05 25.26
C ARG A 193 -9.08 -3.98 25.86
N GLY A 194 -9.74 -5.11 26.12
CA GLY A 194 -11.12 -5.10 26.57
C GLY A 194 -12.11 -4.63 25.51
N ALA A 195 -11.75 -4.68 24.22
CA ALA A 195 -12.52 -4.13 23.11
C ALA A 195 -13.22 -5.24 22.30
N PRO A 196 -14.37 -4.95 21.67
CA PRO A 196 -15.02 -5.87 20.76
C PRO A 196 -14.38 -5.84 19.36
N VAL A 197 -14.52 -6.97 18.64
CA VAL A 197 -14.43 -7.00 17.17
C VAL A 197 -15.86 -6.97 16.63
N VAL A 198 -16.18 -5.92 15.87
CA VAL A 198 -17.47 -5.77 15.17
C VAL A 198 -17.25 -6.10 13.70
N LEU A 199 -18.00 -7.07 13.19
CA LEU A 199 -17.95 -7.43 11.77
C LEU A 199 -18.91 -6.55 10.98
N LEU A 200 -18.44 -6.09 9.83
CA LEU A 200 -19.23 -5.30 8.89
C LEU A 200 -19.12 -5.88 7.48
N ASP A 201 -20.06 -5.52 6.62
CA ASP A 201 -19.89 -5.76 5.19
C ASP A 201 -18.87 -4.76 4.64
N GLY A 202 -17.60 -5.18 4.61
CA GLY A 202 -16.49 -4.30 4.25
C GLY A 202 -16.53 -3.77 2.82
N LEU A 203 -17.30 -4.39 1.91
CA LEU A 203 -17.42 -3.94 0.53
C LEU A 203 -18.79 -3.33 0.22
N ALA A 204 -19.60 -3.06 1.26
CA ALA A 204 -20.80 -2.25 1.10
C ALA A 204 -20.44 -0.80 0.71
N SER A 205 -21.42 -0.06 0.21
CA SER A 205 -21.26 1.37 -0.11
C SER A 205 -21.30 2.26 1.13
N THR A 206 -21.72 1.74 2.29
CA THR A 206 -21.75 2.46 3.57
C THR A 206 -21.94 1.47 4.74
N VAL A 207 -21.75 1.94 5.97
CA VAL A 207 -22.02 1.18 7.21
C VAL A 207 -23.53 1.03 7.43
N ASP A 208 -24.04 -0.14 7.80
CA ASP A 208 -25.47 -0.27 8.10
C ASP A 208 -25.85 0.45 9.41
N SER A 209 -27.10 0.95 9.51
CA SER A 209 -27.58 1.65 10.71
C SER A 209 -27.41 0.84 12.01
N PRO A 210 -27.75 -0.46 12.08
CA PRO A 210 -27.48 -1.27 13.26
C PRO A 210 -26.02 -1.25 13.73
N THR A 211 -25.06 -1.29 12.81
CA THR A 211 -23.63 -1.17 13.17
C THR A 211 -23.32 0.20 13.76
N ARG A 212 -23.86 1.30 13.21
CA ARG A 212 -23.65 2.65 13.76
C ARG A 212 -24.23 2.79 15.17
N ASP A 213 -25.41 2.22 15.39
CA ASP A 213 -26.08 2.24 16.69
C ASP A 213 -25.26 1.50 17.75
N VAL A 214 -24.68 0.34 17.39
CA VAL A 214 -23.79 -0.41 18.28
C VAL A 214 -22.53 0.38 18.62
N LEU A 215 -21.85 0.97 17.63
CA LEU A 215 -20.63 1.75 17.86
C LEU A 215 -20.90 2.98 18.74
N SER A 216 -22.03 3.64 18.51
CA SER A 216 -22.46 4.78 19.34
C SER A 216 -22.86 4.34 20.75
N GLY A 217 -23.57 3.22 20.89
CA GLY A 217 -23.99 2.66 22.17
C GLY A 217 -22.84 2.15 23.03
N LEU A 218 -21.75 1.69 22.39
CA LEU A 218 -20.49 1.38 23.06
C LEU A 218 -19.78 2.62 23.61
N GLY A 219 -20.13 3.82 23.13
CA GLY A 219 -19.35 5.02 23.41
C GLY A 219 -17.96 4.96 22.76
N ALA A 220 -17.85 4.39 21.56
CA ALA A 220 -16.58 4.27 20.86
C ALA A 220 -16.02 5.67 20.54
N GLU A 221 -14.81 5.95 21.01
CA GLU A 221 -14.06 7.18 20.75
C GLU A 221 -12.99 6.97 19.67
N ARG A 222 -12.69 5.71 19.35
CA ARG A 222 -11.69 5.32 18.35
C ARG A 222 -12.07 4.03 17.66
N LEU A 223 -11.98 4.01 16.34
CA LEU A 223 -12.32 2.87 15.48
C LEU A 223 -11.05 2.37 14.77
N LEU A 224 -10.75 1.09 14.93
CA LEU A 224 -9.58 0.46 14.32
C LEU A 224 -10.03 -0.50 13.22
N VAL A 225 -9.85 -0.10 11.96
CA VAL A 225 -10.20 -0.94 10.81
C VAL A 225 -9.08 -1.94 10.56
N ALA A 226 -9.32 -3.21 10.85
CA ALA A 226 -8.43 -4.31 10.56
C ALA A 226 -8.59 -4.75 9.10
N GLY A 227 -7.50 -4.62 8.32
CA GLY A 227 -7.46 -4.99 6.91
C GLY A 227 -7.31 -3.82 5.94
N GLY A 228 -6.83 -4.14 4.74
CA GLY A 228 -6.65 -3.17 3.66
C GLY A 228 -7.96 -2.77 2.95
N PRO A 229 -7.89 -1.87 1.94
CA PRO A 229 -9.05 -1.41 1.18
C PRO A 229 -9.84 -2.53 0.48
N ALA A 230 -9.21 -3.67 0.17
CA ALA A 230 -9.85 -4.85 -0.41
C ALA A 230 -10.71 -5.63 0.60
N SER A 231 -10.45 -5.49 1.90
CA SER A 231 -11.26 -6.08 2.98
C SER A 231 -12.37 -5.11 3.41
N VAL A 232 -11.99 -3.86 3.69
CA VAL A 232 -12.88 -2.78 4.11
C VAL A 232 -12.66 -1.58 3.20
N SER A 233 -13.64 -1.25 2.36
CA SER A 233 -13.56 -0.23 1.33
C SER A 233 -13.34 1.17 1.91
N PRO A 234 -12.75 2.10 1.14
CA PRO A 234 -12.67 3.50 1.54
C PRO A 234 -14.05 4.12 1.86
N ALA A 235 -15.11 3.71 1.15
CA ALA A 235 -16.47 4.18 1.40
C ALA A 235 -17.01 3.75 2.78
N VAL A 236 -16.70 2.53 3.22
CA VAL A 236 -17.06 2.08 4.58
C VAL A 236 -16.22 2.82 5.61
N GLU A 237 -14.91 2.98 5.39
CA GLU A 237 -14.02 3.73 6.29
C GLU A 237 -14.47 5.19 6.47
N GLU A 238 -14.78 5.89 5.38
CA GLU A 238 -15.31 7.26 5.42
C GLU A 238 -16.63 7.33 6.20
N ALA A 239 -17.53 6.38 5.97
CA ALA A 239 -18.79 6.30 6.70
C ALA A 239 -18.59 6.05 8.22
N LEU A 240 -17.54 5.33 8.61
CA LEU A 240 -17.15 5.13 10.02
C LEU A 240 -16.59 6.41 10.64
N GLY A 241 -15.87 7.23 9.86
CA GLY A 241 -15.32 8.52 10.30
C GLY A 241 -16.37 9.53 10.77
N SER A 242 -17.63 9.35 10.36
CA SER A 242 -18.77 10.13 10.87
C SER A 242 -19.20 9.78 12.30
N ILE A 243 -18.71 8.65 12.84
CA ILE A 243 -19.05 8.13 14.18
C ILE A 243 -17.94 8.49 15.16
N ALA A 244 -16.68 8.13 14.83
CA ALA A 244 -15.50 8.39 15.64
C ALA A 244 -14.23 8.33 14.76
N PRO A 245 -13.09 8.91 15.20
CA PRO A 245 -11.81 8.82 14.51
C PRO A 245 -11.45 7.38 14.11
N VAL A 246 -11.10 7.19 12.84
CA VAL A 246 -10.77 5.87 12.27
C VAL A 246 -9.26 5.79 12.03
N THR A 247 -8.67 4.64 12.35
CA THR A 247 -7.30 4.29 11.96
C THR A 247 -7.33 2.93 11.27
N ARG A 248 -6.78 2.86 10.06
CA ARG A 248 -6.65 1.62 9.31
C ARG A 248 -5.36 0.88 9.68
N LEU A 249 -5.51 -0.39 10.01
CA LEU A 249 -4.47 -1.35 10.32
C LEU A 249 -4.46 -2.40 9.20
N GLY A 250 -3.94 -1.99 8.04
CA GLY A 250 -3.90 -2.81 6.83
C GLY A 250 -2.47 -3.02 6.31
N GLY A 251 -2.37 -3.78 5.23
CA GLY A 251 -1.14 -4.02 4.49
C GLY A 251 -1.46 -4.57 3.10
N ALA A 252 -0.44 -4.91 2.32
CA ALA A 252 -0.61 -5.46 0.98
C ALA A 252 -1.30 -6.82 0.97
N ASP A 253 -1.12 -7.57 2.05
CA ASP A 253 -1.74 -8.85 2.28
C ASP A 253 -2.16 -9.05 3.75
N ARG A 254 -2.72 -10.23 4.04
CA ARG A 254 -3.18 -10.63 5.39
C ARG A 254 -2.07 -10.68 6.43
N TYR A 255 -0.83 -10.88 6.01
CA TYR A 255 0.31 -11.03 6.91
C TYR A 255 0.86 -9.66 7.32
N GLU A 256 0.92 -8.72 6.38
CA GLU A 256 1.22 -7.32 6.66
C GLU A 256 0.11 -6.65 7.48
N ALA A 257 -1.16 -6.89 7.14
CA ALA A 257 -2.28 -6.43 7.97
C ALA A 257 -2.17 -6.97 9.39
N SER A 258 -1.84 -8.26 9.55
CA SER A 258 -1.57 -8.85 10.87
C SER A 258 -0.41 -8.15 11.58
N ALA A 259 0.67 -7.79 10.88
CA ALA A 259 1.79 -7.08 11.49
C ALA A 259 1.39 -5.67 11.95
N ALA A 260 0.65 -4.92 11.12
CA ALA A 260 0.15 -3.59 11.46
C ALA A 260 -0.80 -3.60 12.66
N ILE A 261 -1.71 -4.59 12.73
CA ILE A 261 -2.62 -4.76 13.87
C ILE A 261 -1.85 -4.97 15.17
N ASN A 262 -0.83 -5.84 15.16
CA ASN A 262 -0.03 -6.12 16.34
C ASN A 262 0.89 -4.94 16.72
N ALA A 263 1.43 -4.21 15.75
CA ALA A 263 2.25 -3.02 16.00
C ALA A 263 1.45 -1.92 16.69
N GLU A 264 0.20 -1.70 16.29
CA GLU A 264 -0.71 -0.78 16.98
C GLU A 264 -1.07 -1.29 18.39
N ALA A 265 -1.29 -2.61 18.52
CA ALA A 265 -1.80 -3.20 19.75
C ALA A 265 -0.74 -3.34 20.86
N PHE A 266 0.51 -3.65 20.49
CA PHE A 266 1.56 -4.09 21.41
C PHE A 266 2.89 -3.37 21.13
N GLU A 267 3.31 -2.51 22.06
CA GLU A 267 4.64 -1.87 22.03
C GLU A 267 5.76 -2.86 22.40
N SER A 268 5.47 -3.78 23.32
CA SER A 268 6.39 -4.85 23.73
C SER A 268 5.62 -6.07 24.20
N SER A 269 6.22 -7.25 24.07
CA SER A 269 5.68 -8.48 24.63
C SER A 269 6.78 -9.52 24.79
N ASP A 270 6.76 -10.29 25.89
CA ASP A 270 7.70 -11.41 26.09
C ASP A 270 7.33 -12.62 25.20
N ARG A 271 6.06 -12.75 24.85
CA ARG A 271 5.51 -13.89 24.11
C ARG A 271 4.72 -13.42 22.90
N ALA A 272 4.87 -14.10 21.77
CA ALA A 272 3.98 -13.98 20.63
C ALA A 272 3.37 -15.32 20.24
N PHE A 273 2.21 -15.27 19.61
CA PHE A 273 1.55 -16.42 19.00
C PHE A 273 1.66 -16.34 17.48
N VAL A 274 1.78 -17.51 16.85
CA VAL A 274 1.85 -17.63 15.40
C VAL A 274 0.81 -18.63 14.93
N VAL A 275 -0.03 -18.22 13.97
CA VAL A 275 -1.06 -19.03 13.33
C VAL A 275 -0.89 -19.01 11.82
N THR A 276 -1.42 -20.01 11.11
CA THR A 276 -1.48 -19.94 9.64
C THR A 276 -2.48 -18.88 9.19
N GLY A 277 -2.11 -18.03 8.24
CA GLY A 277 -3.05 -17.10 7.59
C GLY A 277 -3.93 -17.77 6.53
N ALA A 278 -3.69 -19.04 6.20
CA ALA A 278 -4.45 -19.79 5.19
C ALA A 278 -5.67 -20.53 5.77
N GLY A 279 -5.79 -20.63 7.10
CA GLY A 279 -6.88 -21.30 7.80
C GLY A 279 -7.28 -20.56 9.07
N TYR A 280 -8.41 -20.94 9.67
CA TYR A 280 -9.02 -20.22 10.80
C TYR A 280 -9.28 -21.03 12.09
N PRO A 281 -9.55 -22.35 12.09
CA PRO A 281 -10.09 -23.01 13.29
C PRO A 281 -9.17 -22.91 14.51
N ASP A 282 -7.88 -23.24 14.35
CA ASP A 282 -6.90 -23.18 15.44
C ASP A 282 -6.67 -21.73 15.89
N ALA A 283 -6.72 -20.79 14.94
CA ALA A 283 -6.52 -19.37 15.21
C ALA A 283 -7.66 -18.72 16.01
N LEU A 284 -8.89 -19.25 15.95
CA LEU A 284 -10.00 -18.74 16.76
C LEU A 284 -9.72 -18.92 18.26
N ALA A 285 -9.37 -20.15 18.66
CA ALA A 285 -9.03 -20.46 20.05
C ALA A 285 -7.70 -19.78 20.45
N GLY A 286 -6.72 -19.75 19.53
CA GLY A 286 -5.45 -19.06 19.76
C GLY A 286 -5.61 -17.55 19.98
N SER A 287 -6.54 -16.91 19.27
CA SER A 287 -6.85 -15.47 19.39
C SER A 287 -7.43 -15.12 20.76
N ALA A 288 -8.34 -15.97 21.29
CA ALA A 288 -8.84 -15.81 22.66
C ALA A 288 -7.72 -15.94 23.70
N TRP A 289 -6.83 -16.92 23.55
CA TRP A 289 -5.70 -17.11 24.46
C TRP A 289 -4.68 -15.96 24.40
N ALA A 290 -4.31 -15.54 23.19
CA ALA A 290 -3.40 -14.42 22.97
C ALA A 290 -3.97 -13.12 23.57
N GLY A 291 -5.26 -12.85 23.34
CA GLY A 291 -5.96 -11.71 23.95
C GLY A 291 -5.97 -11.77 25.47
N HIS A 292 -6.23 -12.96 26.06
CA HIS A 292 -6.21 -13.15 27.51
C HIS A 292 -4.84 -12.87 28.14
N LEU A 293 -3.76 -13.21 27.45
CA LEU A 293 -2.38 -12.94 27.91
C LEU A 293 -1.89 -11.53 27.56
N ALA A 294 -2.69 -10.72 26.87
CA ALA A 294 -2.25 -9.48 26.26
C ALA A 294 -0.97 -9.64 25.40
N ALA A 295 -0.95 -10.69 24.57
CA ALA A 295 0.15 -11.04 23.69
C ALA A 295 -0.24 -10.90 22.21
N PRO A 296 0.69 -10.51 21.33
CA PRO A 296 0.46 -10.45 19.89
C PRO A 296 0.21 -11.83 19.29
N LEU A 297 -0.64 -11.86 18.26
CA LEU A 297 -0.89 -13.04 17.43
C LEU A 297 -0.67 -12.69 15.96
N TYR A 298 0.32 -13.31 15.35
CA TYR A 298 0.70 -13.09 13.96
C TYR A 298 0.17 -14.19 13.05
N ALA A 299 -0.50 -13.80 11.98
CA ALA A 299 -0.76 -14.69 10.84
C ALA A 299 0.51 -14.81 9.99
N VAL A 300 0.88 -16.03 9.59
CA VAL A 300 2.06 -16.33 8.77
C VAL A 300 1.74 -17.35 7.67
N HIS A 301 2.68 -17.55 6.74
CA HIS A 301 2.60 -18.65 5.79
C HIS A 301 2.84 -19.99 6.48
N GLY A 302 2.38 -21.09 5.87
CA GLY A 302 2.55 -22.43 6.46
C GLY A 302 3.99 -22.93 6.49
N ASP A 303 4.86 -22.33 5.67
CA ASP A 303 6.24 -22.76 5.40
C ASP A 303 7.30 -21.71 5.79
N CYS A 304 6.89 -20.48 6.06
CA CYS A 304 7.81 -19.39 6.38
C CYS A 304 7.15 -18.26 7.18
N VAL A 305 7.97 -17.42 7.80
CA VAL A 305 7.55 -16.24 8.56
C VAL A 305 7.81 -14.98 7.73
N PRO A 306 6.79 -14.15 7.46
CA PRO A 306 6.97 -12.86 6.79
C PRO A 306 8.04 -12.01 7.48
N ARG A 307 8.88 -11.32 6.70
CA ARG A 307 9.95 -10.47 7.28
C ARG A 307 9.41 -9.39 8.21
N ALA A 308 8.27 -8.79 7.87
CA ALA A 308 7.58 -7.82 8.73
C ALA A 308 7.24 -8.41 10.11
N THR A 309 6.82 -9.68 10.16
CA THR A 309 6.57 -10.38 11.43
C THR A 309 7.88 -10.60 12.20
N LEU A 310 8.95 -11.07 11.55
CA LEU A 310 10.24 -11.27 12.22
C LEU A 310 10.82 -9.97 12.81
N THR A 311 10.72 -8.87 12.07
CA THR A 311 11.10 -7.53 12.55
C THR A 311 10.24 -7.14 13.75
N ALA A 312 8.92 -7.31 13.68
CA ALA A 312 8.02 -6.95 14.78
C ALA A 312 8.29 -7.78 16.04
N LEU A 313 8.56 -9.08 15.92
CA LEU A 313 8.95 -9.93 17.06
C LEU A 313 10.22 -9.41 17.75
N ALA A 314 11.21 -8.97 16.97
CA ALA A 314 12.44 -8.41 17.50
C ALA A 314 12.22 -7.05 18.17
N ASP A 315 11.47 -6.15 17.53
CA ASP A 315 11.18 -4.80 18.02
C ASP A 315 10.35 -4.83 19.32
N GLN A 316 9.42 -5.78 19.43
CA GLN A 316 8.61 -5.98 20.63
C GLN A 316 9.35 -6.70 21.77
N GLY A 317 10.58 -7.17 21.52
CA GLY A 317 11.37 -7.88 22.52
C GLY A 317 10.86 -9.28 22.85
N VAL A 318 10.21 -9.96 21.89
CA VAL A 318 9.66 -11.30 22.08
C VAL A 318 10.77 -12.31 22.33
N THR A 319 10.68 -13.05 23.43
CA THR A 319 11.65 -14.11 23.77
C THR A 319 11.04 -15.51 23.60
N ARG A 320 9.72 -15.61 23.45
CA ARG A 320 9.01 -16.87 23.22
C ARG A 320 7.97 -16.76 22.11
N VAL A 321 7.98 -17.71 21.18
CA VAL A 321 6.97 -17.84 20.13
C VAL A 321 6.22 -19.16 20.29
N THR A 322 4.90 -19.10 20.41
CA THR A 322 4.02 -20.29 20.47
C THR A 322 3.29 -20.45 19.14
N LEU A 323 3.56 -21.56 18.45
CA LEU A 323 2.86 -21.96 17.22
C LEU A 323 1.53 -22.62 17.59
N ILE A 324 0.45 -22.14 16.98
CA ILE A 324 -0.90 -22.67 17.16
C ILE A 324 -1.30 -23.41 15.89
N GLY A 325 -1.34 -24.74 15.97
CA GLY A 325 -1.63 -25.64 14.86
C GLY A 325 -0.56 -26.70 14.63
N GLY A 326 -0.92 -27.78 13.94
CA GLY A 326 -0.05 -28.91 13.66
C GLY A 326 1.05 -28.64 12.63
N ALA A 327 2.00 -29.59 12.49
CA ALA A 327 3.11 -29.46 11.54
C ALA A 327 2.68 -29.44 10.06
N SER A 328 1.45 -29.89 9.75
CA SER A 328 0.89 -29.82 8.40
C SER A 328 0.33 -28.44 8.03
N THR A 329 0.14 -27.55 9.01
CA THR A 329 -0.35 -26.17 8.78
C THR A 329 0.72 -25.12 9.04
N LEU A 330 1.64 -25.40 9.97
CA LEU A 330 2.83 -24.60 10.27
C LEU A 330 4.01 -25.56 10.37
N ASP A 331 4.86 -25.62 9.36
CA ASP A 331 5.90 -26.64 9.25
C ASP A 331 7.19 -26.29 10.04
N GLU A 332 8.26 -27.03 9.77
CA GLU A 332 9.58 -26.80 10.37
C GLU A 332 10.23 -25.48 9.95
N GLY A 333 9.89 -24.95 8.77
CA GLY A 333 10.32 -23.63 8.32
C GLY A 333 9.79 -22.53 9.23
N VAL A 334 8.51 -22.60 9.61
CA VAL A 334 7.92 -21.70 10.62
C VAL A 334 8.51 -21.95 12.01
N ALA A 335 8.69 -23.22 12.42
CA ALA A 335 9.28 -23.56 13.72
C ALA A 335 10.73 -23.05 13.87
N ALA A 336 11.46 -22.96 12.76
CA ALA A 336 12.79 -22.37 12.69
C ALA A 336 12.78 -20.84 12.50
N LEU A 337 11.60 -20.19 12.47
CA LEU A 337 11.42 -18.76 12.16
C LEU A 337 12.09 -18.35 10.84
N THR A 338 12.01 -19.22 9.83
CA THR A 338 12.62 -19.00 8.52
C THR A 338 11.94 -17.83 7.82
N PRO A 339 12.67 -16.79 7.39
CA PRO A 339 12.08 -15.67 6.66
C PRO A 339 11.51 -16.14 5.33
N CYS A 340 10.32 -15.67 4.97
CA CYS A 340 9.80 -15.86 3.62
C CYS A 340 10.74 -15.25 2.59
N GLU A 341 10.98 -15.98 1.49
CA GLU A 341 11.59 -15.38 0.31
C GLU A 341 10.68 -14.27 -0.21
N PRO A 342 11.21 -13.11 -0.63
CA PRO A 342 10.38 -12.06 -1.17
C PRO A 342 9.64 -12.61 -2.39
N ALA A 343 8.31 -12.50 -2.39
CA ALA A 343 7.50 -12.85 -3.55
C ALA A 343 8.02 -12.05 -4.75
N PRO A 344 8.14 -12.66 -5.95
CA PRO A 344 8.32 -11.87 -7.16
C PRO A 344 7.10 -10.95 -7.29
N GLN A 345 7.30 -9.64 -7.10
CA GLN A 345 6.24 -8.65 -7.21
C GLN A 345 5.74 -8.60 -8.66
N THR A 346 4.61 -9.22 -8.95
CA THR A 346 3.87 -8.94 -10.19
C THR A 346 2.86 -7.84 -9.90
N ALA A 347 3.12 -6.64 -10.41
CA ALA A 347 2.13 -5.57 -10.45
C ALA A 347 0.89 -6.00 -11.27
N PRO A 348 -0.35 -5.58 -10.90
CA PRO A 348 -1.53 -5.87 -11.70
C PRO A 348 -1.45 -5.18 -13.06
N VAL A 349 -1.69 -5.98 -14.11
CA VAL A 349 -1.87 -5.52 -15.48
C VAL A 349 -2.98 -4.47 -15.52
N ARG A 350 -2.71 -3.35 -16.18
CA ARG A 350 -3.80 -2.56 -16.74
C ARG A 350 -3.56 -2.29 -18.20
N VAL A 351 -4.71 -2.31 -18.88
CA VAL A 351 -4.89 -2.61 -20.31
C VAL A 351 -4.34 -3.97 -20.75
N PRO A 352 -4.71 -4.50 -21.95
CA PRO A 352 -4.29 -5.83 -22.38
C PRO A 352 -2.78 -6.03 -22.19
N ALA A 353 -2.40 -7.20 -21.68
CA ALA A 353 -1.09 -7.43 -21.06
C ALA A 353 0.12 -7.19 -21.98
N SER A 354 -0.09 -7.08 -23.30
CA SER A 354 0.96 -6.74 -24.26
C SER A 354 0.43 -6.03 -25.49
N CYS A 355 1.31 -5.34 -26.20
CA CYS A 355 1.01 -4.72 -27.49
C CYS A 355 0.41 -5.72 -28.50
N ASP A 356 0.88 -6.96 -28.51
CA ASP A 356 0.39 -8.01 -29.42
C ASP A 356 -1.08 -8.38 -29.19
N THR A 357 -1.60 -8.17 -27.98
CA THR A 357 -3.02 -8.44 -27.67
C THR A 357 -3.96 -7.35 -28.18
N VAL A 358 -3.46 -6.15 -28.51
CA VAL A 358 -4.27 -5.02 -29.02
C VAL A 358 -3.97 -4.70 -30.47
N LEU A 359 -2.68 -4.69 -30.83
CA LEU A 359 -2.19 -4.37 -32.16
C LEU A 359 -0.85 -5.08 -32.39
N GLY A 360 -0.91 -6.22 -33.09
CA GLY A 360 0.29 -7.00 -33.42
C GLY A 360 1.19 -6.33 -34.46
N GLN A 361 2.46 -6.76 -34.50
CA GLN A 361 3.49 -6.20 -35.39
C GLN A 361 3.08 -6.10 -36.87
N ALA A 362 2.46 -7.15 -37.44
CA ALA A 362 2.03 -7.13 -38.85
C ALA A 362 0.99 -6.04 -39.15
N THR A 363 0.13 -5.72 -38.18
CA THR A 363 -0.84 -4.62 -38.30
C THR A 363 -0.13 -3.26 -38.25
N ALA A 364 0.89 -3.12 -37.40
CA ALA A 364 1.72 -1.90 -37.34
C ALA A 364 2.49 -1.68 -38.65
N GLU A 365 3.10 -2.72 -39.22
CA GLU A 365 3.81 -2.67 -40.50
C GLU A 365 2.88 -2.25 -41.65
N GLY A 366 1.68 -2.82 -41.70
CA GLY A 366 0.65 -2.44 -42.67
C GLY A 366 0.18 -0.99 -42.52
N LEU A 367 0.06 -0.51 -41.28
CA LEU A 367 -0.35 0.86 -40.98
C LEU A 367 0.73 1.89 -41.37
N VAL A 368 1.99 1.61 -41.09
CA VAL A 368 3.13 2.49 -41.42
C VAL A 368 3.45 2.43 -42.92
N GLY A 369 3.17 1.30 -43.57
CA GLY A 369 3.47 1.05 -44.98
C GLY A 369 4.91 0.59 -45.20
N GLY A 370 5.47 -0.18 -44.27
CA GLY A 370 6.84 -0.68 -44.30
C GLY A 370 7.22 -1.44 -43.03
N ALA A 371 8.39 -2.09 -43.05
CA ALA A 371 8.92 -2.81 -41.89
C ALA A 371 9.19 -1.86 -40.71
N VAL A 372 8.78 -2.28 -39.52
CA VAL A 372 8.96 -1.56 -38.26
C VAL A 372 9.28 -2.53 -37.13
N GLU A 373 10.05 -2.08 -36.15
CA GLU A 373 10.37 -2.85 -34.95
C GLU A 373 9.69 -2.22 -33.74
N SER A 374 9.23 -3.07 -32.81
CA SER A 374 8.77 -2.60 -31.50
C SER A 374 9.95 -2.01 -30.75
N ILE A 375 9.81 -0.77 -30.29
CA ILE A 375 10.83 -0.10 -29.50
C ILE A 375 10.31 0.19 -28.10
N ALA A 376 11.21 0.10 -27.12
CA ALA A 376 10.93 0.65 -25.81
C ALA A 376 10.68 2.16 -25.95
N ILE A 377 9.68 2.68 -25.25
CA ILE A 377 9.38 4.11 -25.24
C ILE A 377 10.63 4.82 -24.69
N ALA A 378 11.25 5.62 -25.55
CA ALA A 378 12.67 5.95 -25.46
C ALA A 378 13.10 6.73 -24.19
N GLY A 379 14.22 6.25 -23.61
CA GLY A 379 15.19 7.03 -22.83
C GLY A 379 14.87 7.20 -21.34
N PRO A 380 15.85 7.02 -20.43
CA PRO A 380 15.63 7.16 -19.00
C PRO A 380 15.02 8.53 -18.67
N PRO A 381 13.79 8.59 -18.15
CA PRO A 381 13.09 9.85 -17.99
C PRO A 381 13.83 10.77 -17.03
N ASN A 382 13.92 12.05 -17.39
CA ASN A 382 14.52 13.08 -16.54
C ASN A 382 13.51 13.83 -15.67
N ASN A 383 12.28 13.33 -15.62
CA ASN A 383 11.16 13.95 -14.96
C ASN A 383 10.20 12.86 -14.45
N PRO A 384 9.79 12.89 -13.17
CA PRO A 384 8.90 11.90 -12.58
C PRO A 384 7.56 11.77 -13.32
N LEU A 385 6.99 12.87 -13.85
CA LEU A 385 5.68 12.84 -14.52
C LEU A 385 5.67 12.03 -15.82
N ARG A 386 6.83 11.68 -16.38
CA ARG A 386 6.90 10.75 -17.52
C ARG A 386 6.55 9.31 -17.13
N PHE A 387 6.54 8.99 -15.84
CA PHE A 387 6.09 7.71 -15.32
C PHE A 387 4.63 7.71 -14.89
N ALA A 388 3.90 8.82 -15.07
CA ALA A 388 2.48 8.85 -14.72
C ALA A 388 1.65 7.87 -15.55
N ASP A 389 1.94 7.71 -16.85
CA ASP A 389 1.30 6.70 -17.69
C ASP A 389 1.61 5.28 -17.17
N ALA A 390 2.88 4.99 -16.84
CA ALA A 390 3.27 3.70 -16.28
C ALA A 390 2.58 3.43 -14.93
N ARG A 391 2.46 4.45 -14.07
CA ARG A 391 1.80 4.36 -12.77
C ARG A 391 0.29 4.26 -12.86
N ALA A 392 -0.32 4.90 -13.87
CA ALA A 392 -1.72 4.70 -14.23
C ALA A 392 -1.98 3.28 -14.74
N GLY A 393 -0.93 2.54 -15.10
CA GLY A 393 -1.05 1.23 -15.74
C GLY A 393 -1.47 1.35 -17.19
N ALA A 394 -0.99 2.37 -17.90
CA ALA A 394 -1.22 2.54 -19.32
C ALA A 394 -0.40 1.53 -20.14
N LEU A 395 -1.01 1.00 -21.19
CA LEU A 395 -0.32 0.22 -22.22
C LEU A 395 0.16 1.22 -23.26
N THR A 396 1.47 1.34 -23.41
CA THR A 396 2.05 2.16 -24.46
C THR A 396 2.90 1.29 -25.38
N CYS A 397 2.57 1.33 -26.66
CA CYS A 397 3.20 0.58 -27.72
C CYS A 397 3.75 1.54 -28.76
N ARG A 398 4.97 1.25 -29.23
CA ARG A 398 5.61 2.07 -30.25
C ARG A 398 6.41 1.20 -31.20
N TRP A 399 6.22 1.46 -32.48
CA TRP A 399 6.95 0.82 -33.57
C TRP A 399 7.60 1.90 -34.43
N GLU A 400 8.87 1.73 -34.75
CA GLU A 400 9.64 2.65 -35.58
C GLU A 400 10.27 1.91 -36.76
N SER A 401 10.47 2.59 -37.89
CA SER A 401 11.19 2.02 -39.02
C SER A 401 12.60 1.58 -38.64
N GLU A 402 13.04 0.44 -39.17
CA GLU A 402 14.41 -0.08 -38.99
C GLU A 402 15.48 0.92 -39.42
N GLU A 403 15.18 1.72 -40.46
CA GLU A 403 16.02 2.84 -40.88
C GLU A 403 15.91 3.99 -39.87
N LYS A 404 16.87 4.05 -38.94
CA LYS A 404 16.90 5.03 -37.86
C LYS A 404 17.13 6.44 -38.40
N ARG A 405 16.09 7.27 -38.34
CA ARG A 405 16.20 8.72 -38.52
C ARG A 405 16.23 9.39 -37.13
N THR A 406 16.96 10.49 -37.02
CA THR A 406 17.02 11.26 -35.76
C THR A 406 15.96 12.37 -35.70
N ASP A 407 15.13 12.48 -36.73
CA ASP A 407 14.07 13.48 -36.81
C ASP A 407 12.70 12.93 -36.41
N ARG A 408 11.78 13.84 -36.05
CA ARG A 408 10.41 13.49 -35.64
C ARG A 408 9.53 12.98 -36.78
N LEU A 409 10.06 12.91 -38.01
CA LEU A 409 9.36 12.45 -39.21
C LEU A 409 9.69 10.99 -39.55
N GLN A 410 10.48 10.31 -38.70
CA GLN A 410 10.70 8.87 -38.84
C GLN A 410 9.35 8.15 -38.92
N PRO A 411 9.16 7.27 -39.92
CA PRO A 411 7.96 6.46 -40.03
C PRO A 411 7.78 5.62 -38.77
N GLN A 412 6.60 5.73 -38.15
CA GLN A 412 6.32 5.12 -36.86
C GLN A 412 4.82 4.97 -36.62
N ALA A 413 4.47 4.01 -35.78
CA ALA A 413 3.14 3.88 -35.20
C ALA A 413 3.25 3.90 -33.67
N ALA A 414 2.28 4.50 -33.00
CA ALA A 414 2.15 4.48 -31.56
C ALA A 414 0.71 4.23 -31.15
N LEU A 415 0.52 3.34 -30.19
CA LEU A 415 -0.76 3.06 -29.54
C LEU A 415 -0.58 3.33 -28.05
N VAL A 416 -1.44 4.17 -27.49
CA VAL A 416 -1.51 4.38 -26.05
C VAL A 416 -2.92 4.03 -25.61
N VAL A 417 -3.03 3.20 -24.58
CA VAL A 417 -4.29 2.97 -23.89
C VAL A 417 -4.10 3.32 -22.43
N VAL A 418 -4.96 4.20 -21.90
CA VAL A 418 -4.91 4.64 -20.51
C VAL A 418 -6.22 4.21 -19.83
N PRO A 419 -6.15 3.48 -18.71
CA PRO A 419 -7.34 3.10 -17.93
C PRO A 419 -7.90 4.28 -17.13
N ASP A 420 -9.17 4.17 -16.72
CA ASP A 420 -9.83 5.04 -15.73
C ASP A 420 -9.80 6.54 -16.07
N VAL A 421 -9.98 6.86 -17.36
CA VAL A 421 -9.96 8.25 -17.85
C VAL A 421 -11.37 8.85 -17.82
N SER A 422 -11.50 10.07 -17.31
CA SER A 422 -12.80 10.75 -17.23
C SER A 422 -13.21 11.43 -18.54
N SER A 423 -14.47 11.84 -18.64
CA SER A 423 -14.94 12.72 -19.73
C SER A 423 -14.25 14.08 -19.71
N ASP A 424 -13.81 14.55 -18.53
CA ASP A 424 -13.14 15.83 -18.38
C ASP A 424 -11.68 15.73 -18.85
N ASP A 425 -11.03 14.59 -18.62
CA ASP A 425 -9.69 14.29 -19.16
C ASP A 425 -9.73 14.15 -20.68
N TYR A 426 -10.81 13.55 -21.20
CA TYR A 426 -11.09 13.54 -22.62
C TYR A 426 -11.22 14.96 -23.17
N ASP A 427 -12.16 15.74 -22.62
CA ASP A 427 -12.45 17.07 -23.11
C ASP A 427 -11.22 17.96 -22.99
N ALA A 428 -10.40 17.82 -21.96
CA ALA A 428 -9.13 18.54 -21.88
C ALA A 428 -8.10 18.08 -22.92
N THR A 429 -8.03 16.78 -23.22
CA THR A 429 -7.17 16.26 -24.30
C THR A 429 -7.66 16.72 -25.68
N ALA A 430 -8.98 16.75 -25.87
CA ALA A 430 -9.66 17.14 -27.10
C ALA A 430 -9.74 18.67 -27.30
N LEU A 431 -9.82 19.46 -26.21
CA LEU A 431 -9.89 20.92 -26.22
C LEU A 431 -8.52 21.58 -26.02
N GLY A 432 -7.50 20.83 -25.60
CA GLY A 432 -6.12 21.30 -25.54
C GLY A 432 -5.61 21.71 -26.93
N GLU A 433 -4.47 22.41 -26.97
CA GLU A 433 -3.87 22.99 -28.19
C GLU A 433 -3.62 21.98 -29.34
N ILE A 434 -3.70 20.67 -29.06
CA ILE A 434 -3.39 19.58 -29.99
C ILE A 434 -4.61 19.12 -30.82
N PHE A 435 -5.81 19.05 -30.22
CA PHE A 435 -7.03 18.47 -30.83
C PHE A 435 -8.26 19.39 -30.86
N GLY A 436 -8.12 20.67 -30.50
CA GLY A 436 -9.20 21.65 -30.63
C GLY A 436 -9.67 21.79 -32.08
N GLY A 437 -10.96 21.53 -32.33
CA GLY A 437 -11.60 21.76 -33.64
C GLY A 437 -11.43 20.64 -34.68
N TYR A 438 -10.95 19.45 -34.29
CA TYR A 438 -10.86 18.29 -35.18
C TYR A 438 -12.20 17.55 -35.33
N PRO A 439 -12.49 16.94 -36.50
CA PRO A 439 -13.72 16.19 -36.72
C PRO A 439 -13.76 14.90 -35.88
N THR A 440 -14.97 14.35 -35.72
CA THR A 440 -15.16 13.00 -35.18
C THR A 440 -14.68 11.94 -36.17
N VAL A 441 -14.26 10.78 -35.66
CA VAL A 441 -13.87 9.63 -36.49
C VAL A 441 -15.17 8.97 -37.00
N PRO A 442 -15.35 8.78 -38.31
CA PRO A 442 -16.56 8.14 -38.83
C PRO A 442 -16.75 6.71 -38.30
N GLY A 443 -17.93 6.42 -37.75
CA GLY A 443 -18.29 5.10 -37.21
C GLY A 443 -17.87 4.87 -35.75
N PHE A 444 -17.41 5.92 -35.08
CA PHE A 444 -17.01 5.94 -33.67
C PHE A 444 -17.92 6.87 -32.87
N SER A 445 -17.65 7.05 -31.57
CA SER A 445 -18.48 7.88 -30.72
C SER A 445 -18.38 9.38 -31.10
N GLU A 446 -19.33 10.19 -30.65
CA GLU A 446 -19.25 11.66 -30.78
C GLU A 446 -18.08 12.27 -30.00
N ARG A 447 -17.47 11.47 -29.11
CA ARG A 447 -16.25 11.78 -28.36
C ARG A 447 -14.99 11.24 -29.05
N SER A 448 -15.06 10.78 -30.29
CA SER A 448 -13.86 10.50 -31.05
C SER A 448 -13.30 11.80 -31.65
N ARG A 449 -11.99 11.89 -31.83
CA ARG A 449 -11.35 12.97 -32.62
C ARG A 449 -10.34 12.40 -33.58
N GLU A 450 -10.35 12.95 -34.80
CA GLU A 450 -9.44 12.56 -35.87
C GLU A 450 -8.56 13.74 -36.29
N ASN A 451 -7.26 13.62 -36.05
CA ASN A 451 -6.24 14.48 -36.64
C ASN A 451 -5.53 13.74 -37.76
N CYS A 452 -6.20 13.63 -38.90
CA CYS A 452 -5.64 13.10 -40.14
C CYS A 452 -5.92 14.08 -41.27
N LYS A 453 -4.87 14.68 -41.83
CA LYS A 453 -5.00 15.68 -42.90
C LYS A 453 -4.36 15.18 -44.19
N VAL A 454 -5.20 14.75 -45.12
CA VAL A 454 -4.76 14.28 -46.44
C VAL A 454 -3.95 15.37 -47.17
N GLY A 455 -2.80 14.98 -47.73
CA GLY A 455 -1.89 15.89 -48.43
C GLY A 455 -1.02 16.76 -47.51
N ASN A 456 -1.06 16.54 -46.19
CA ASN A 456 -0.16 17.24 -45.26
C ASN A 456 1.28 16.73 -45.41
N THR A 457 2.17 17.57 -45.93
CA THR A 457 3.58 17.25 -46.22
C THR A 457 4.58 17.77 -45.18
N GLY A 458 4.16 18.69 -44.29
CA GLY A 458 5.06 19.30 -43.30
C GLY A 458 5.30 18.41 -42.09
N PHE A 459 4.24 17.72 -41.64
CA PHE A 459 4.29 16.73 -40.57
C PHE A 459 3.17 15.71 -40.84
N PRO A 460 3.44 14.59 -41.53
CA PRO A 460 2.42 13.68 -42.06
C PRO A 460 1.86 12.78 -40.95
N LEU A 461 1.42 13.37 -39.84
CA LEU A 461 0.77 12.66 -38.74
C LEU A 461 -0.69 12.41 -39.09
N CYS A 462 -1.12 11.16 -38.86
CA CYS A 462 -2.52 10.79 -38.75
C CYS A 462 -2.73 10.18 -37.36
N SER A 463 -3.62 10.74 -36.55
CA SER A 463 -3.88 10.27 -35.20
C SER A 463 -5.36 10.34 -34.83
N MET A 464 -5.79 9.44 -33.95
CA MET A 464 -7.17 9.28 -33.52
C MET A 464 -7.22 9.02 -32.03
N VAL A 465 -8.28 9.49 -31.39
CA VAL A 465 -8.60 9.21 -29.98
C VAL A 465 -10.07 8.82 -29.81
N GLU A 466 -10.34 7.94 -28.86
CA GLU A 466 -11.67 7.42 -28.50
C GLU A 466 -11.69 7.01 -27.03
N PHE A 467 -12.88 7.04 -26.45
CA PHE A 467 -13.16 6.64 -25.08
C PHE A 467 -14.13 5.46 -25.09
N VAL A 468 -13.65 4.30 -24.65
CA VAL A 468 -14.41 3.04 -24.65
C VAL A 468 -14.24 2.35 -23.31
N ASP A 469 -15.35 2.00 -22.66
CA ASP A 469 -15.40 1.19 -21.43
C ASP A 469 -14.41 1.62 -20.33
N GLY A 470 -14.31 2.94 -20.10
CA GLY A 470 -13.43 3.52 -19.08
C GLY A 470 -11.97 3.70 -19.51
N TYR A 471 -11.63 3.39 -20.77
CA TYR A 471 -10.30 3.56 -21.34
C TYR A 471 -10.24 4.70 -22.36
N GLY A 472 -9.11 5.38 -22.39
CA GLY A 472 -8.73 6.32 -23.44
C GLY A 472 -7.80 5.62 -24.40
N VAL A 473 -8.20 5.48 -25.66
CA VAL A 473 -7.42 4.83 -26.71
C VAL A 473 -6.90 5.90 -27.66
N LYS A 474 -5.59 5.97 -27.87
CA LYS A 474 -4.94 6.86 -28.82
C LYS A 474 -4.10 6.07 -29.80
N LEU A 475 -4.38 6.22 -31.09
CA LEU A 475 -3.53 5.71 -32.17
C LEU A 475 -2.90 6.88 -32.92
N ALA A 476 -1.61 6.77 -33.23
CA ALA A 476 -0.89 7.73 -34.05
C ALA A 476 -0.01 7.00 -35.06
N VAL A 477 0.04 7.51 -36.29
CA VAL A 477 0.90 7.00 -37.36
C VAL A 477 1.56 8.16 -38.10
N ILE A 478 2.84 7.99 -38.38
CA ILE A 478 3.61 8.73 -39.38
C ILE A 478 3.97 7.70 -40.46
N PRO A 479 3.40 7.78 -41.68
CA PRO A 479 3.62 6.78 -42.71
C PRO A 479 5.00 6.96 -43.36
N THR A 480 5.42 5.97 -44.14
CA THR A 480 6.61 6.08 -45.02
C THR A 480 6.41 7.08 -46.17
N SER A 481 5.15 7.33 -46.54
CA SER A 481 4.77 8.34 -47.53
C SER A 481 5.13 9.76 -47.05
N PRO A 482 5.57 10.67 -47.95
CA PRO A 482 5.88 12.06 -47.59
C PRO A 482 4.63 12.89 -47.19
N SER A 483 3.43 12.32 -47.31
CA SER A 483 2.18 12.92 -46.86
C SER A 483 1.17 11.86 -46.42
N VAL A 484 0.21 12.25 -45.58
CA VAL A 484 -0.95 11.40 -45.28
C VAL A 484 -1.80 11.27 -46.55
N THR A 485 -2.07 10.05 -47.00
CA THR A 485 -2.95 9.77 -48.14
C THR A 485 -4.34 9.34 -47.68
N GLU A 486 -5.32 9.30 -48.59
CA GLU A 486 -6.63 8.68 -48.33
C GLU A 486 -6.50 7.22 -47.88
N GLU A 487 -5.52 6.49 -48.45
CA GLU A 487 -5.22 5.11 -48.08
C GLU A 487 -4.65 5.02 -46.66
N THR A 488 -3.70 5.88 -46.29
CA THR A 488 -3.18 5.96 -44.91
C THR A 488 -4.29 6.25 -43.91
N MET A 489 -5.15 7.22 -44.21
CA MET A 489 -6.26 7.58 -43.33
C MET A 489 -7.26 6.43 -43.19
N ALA A 490 -7.61 5.75 -44.28
CA ALA A 490 -8.49 4.59 -44.24
C ALA A 490 -7.89 3.42 -43.44
N ALA A 491 -6.59 3.12 -43.63
CA ALA A 491 -5.86 2.10 -42.88
C ALA A 491 -5.78 2.45 -41.38
N ALA A 492 -5.54 3.71 -41.05
CA ALA A 492 -5.54 4.20 -39.67
C ALA A 492 -6.91 4.03 -39.01
N ARG A 493 -8.02 4.37 -39.67
CA ARG A 493 -9.38 4.19 -39.13
C ARG A 493 -9.72 2.72 -38.90
N ALA A 494 -9.34 1.84 -39.83
CA ALA A 494 -9.57 0.41 -39.69
C ALA A 494 -8.78 -0.17 -38.51
N THR A 495 -7.51 0.21 -38.41
CA THR A 495 -6.62 -0.22 -37.32
C THR A 495 -7.07 0.33 -35.96
N PHE A 496 -7.52 1.58 -35.94
CA PHE A 496 -8.06 2.20 -34.74
C PHE A 496 -9.28 1.46 -34.21
N ARG A 497 -10.13 0.95 -35.11
CA ARG A 497 -11.30 0.14 -34.72
C ARG A 497 -10.89 -1.18 -34.09
N ILE A 498 -9.90 -1.87 -34.67
CA ILE A 498 -9.36 -3.10 -34.10
C ILE A 498 -8.86 -2.84 -32.68
N ALA A 499 -8.11 -1.75 -32.47
CA ALA A 499 -7.59 -1.39 -31.15
C ALA A 499 -8.72 -1.05 -30.17
N VAL A 500 -9.69 -0.24 -30.57
CA VAL A 500 -10.85 0.14 -29.73
C VAL A 500 -11.71 -1.07 -29.38
N ASP A 501 -12.02 -1.94 -30.34
CA ASP A 501 -12.82 -3.16 -30.10
C ASP A 501 -12.09 -4.15 -29.17
N ALA A 502 -10.77 -4.29 -29.33
CA ALA A 502 -9.95 -5.11 -28.45
C ALA A 502 -9.93 -4.58 -27.01
N VAL A 503 -9.92 -3.25 -26.83
CA VAL A 503 -9.98 -2.61 -25.51
C VAL A 503 -11.38 -2.67 -24.92
N ALA A 504 -12.44 -2.50 -25.72
CA ALA A 504 -13.83 -2.66 -25.28
C ALA A 504 -14.09 -4.07 -24.71
N GLY A 505 -13.45 -5.09 -25.29
CA GLY A 505 -13.53 -6.47 -24.80
C GLY A 505 -12.71 -6.76 -23.54
N ALA A 506 -11.93 -5.80 -23.02
CA ALA A 506 -11.01 -6.03 -21.91
C ALA A 506 -11.69 -6.02 -20.53
N GLY A 507 -12.95 -5.57 -20.45
CA GLY A 507 -13.68 -5.37 -19.19
C GLY A 507 -13.25 -4.08 -18.47
N ASP A 508 -13.88 -3.76 -17.34
CA ASP A 508 -13.60 -2.50 -16.64
C ASP A 508 -12.15 -2.43 -16.14
N PRO A 509 -11.51 -1.24 -16.21
CA PRO A 509 -10.18 -1.06 -15.65
C PRO A 509 -10.19 -1.35 -14.13
N GLY A 510 -9.21 -2.13 -13.66
CA GLY A 510 -9.02 -2.36 -12.23
C GLY A 510 -8.66 -1.09 -11.45
N THR A 511 -8.61 -1.15 -10.12
CA THR A 511 -8.32 -0.01 -9.22
C THR A 511 -6.88 0.48 -9.32
N LEU A 512 -6.63 1.80 -9.27
CA LEU A 512 -5.28 2.40 -9.40
C LEU A 512 -4.26 1.72 -8.48
N TRP A 513 -3.17 1.25 -9.07
CA TRP A 513 -2.13 0.50 -8.40
C TRP A 513 -1.34 1.57 -7.67
N GLN A 514 -1.33 1.44 -6.36
CA GLN A 514 -0.57 2.31 -5.50
C GLN A 514 0.56 1.46 -4.92
N PRO A 515 1.82 1.92 -5.04
CA PRO A 515 2.91 1.26 -4.34
C PRO A 515 2.67 1.34 -2.83
N GLU A 516 3.15 0.32 -2.14
CA GLU A 516 3.05 0.19 -0.69
C GLU A 516 3.78 1.33 0.03
N GLY A 517 3.24 1.73 1.19
CA GLY A 517 3.82 2.78 2.04
C GLY A 517 3.01 4.06 2.08
N ALA A 518 3.42 4.98 2.96
CA ALA A 518 2.86 6.33 3.00
C ALA A 518 3.17 7.04 1.69
N ASN A 519 2.14 7.49 0.99
CA ASN A 519 2.26 8.32 -0.21
C ASN A 519 1.79 9.73 0.14
N LEU A 520 2.53 10.75 -0.31
CA LEU A 520 2.04 12.12 -0.23
C LEU A 520 0.77 12.30 -1.06
N ALA A 521 -0.09 13.23 -0.65
CA ALA A 521 -1.17 13.67 -1.51
C ALA A 521 -0.61 14.29 -2.79
N GLY A 522 -1.33 14.08 -3.89
CA GLY A 522 -1.08 14.85 -5.11
C GLY A 522 -1.46 16.31 -4.91
N VAL A 523 -0.86 17.18 -5.70
CA VAL A 523 -1.25 18.60 -5.77
C VAL A 523 -1.89 18.89 -7.13
N THR A 524 -2.74 19.91 -7.19
CA THR A 524 -3.56 20.19 -8.39
C THR A 524 -3.34 21.59 -8.95
N GLU A 525 -2.51 22.40 -8.32
CA GLU A 525 -2.22 23.77 -8.75
C GLU A 525 -0.80 24.18 -8.33
N CYS A 526 -0.24 25.19 -8.99
CA CYS A 526 1.14 25.61 -8.76
C CYS A 526 1.38 26.07 -7.33
N ASP A 527 0.40 26.73 -6.70
CA ASP A 527 0.50 27.17 -5.31
C ASP A 527 0.58 26.00 -4.32
N GLY A 528 0.11 24.80 -4.70
CA GLY A 528 0.30 23.56 -3.95
C GLY A 528 1.73 23.02 -4.01
N LEU A 529 2.55 23.46 -4.96
CA LEU A 529 3.99 23.22 -4.97
C LEU A 529 4.74 24.37 -4.28
N ILE A 530 4.56 25.59 -4.78
CA ILE A 530 5.07 26.83 -4.19
C ILE A 530 4.40 28.02 -4.90
N SER A 531 4.04 29.06 -4.16
CA SER A 531 3.54 30.28 -4.80
C SER A 531 4.65 31.05 -5.51
N ALA A 532 4.31 31.73 -6.61
CA ALA A 532 5.28 32.55 -7.36
C ALA A 532 5.93 33.62 -6.47
N ALA A 533 5.17 34.23 -5.55
CA ALA A 533 5.68 35.22 -4.60
C ALA A 533 6.72 34.60 -3.66
N ARG A 534 6.44 33.42 -3.11
CA ARG A 534 7.35 32.72 -2.20
C ARG A 534 8.63 32.26 -2.90
N LEU A 535 8.52 31.75 -4.12
CA LEU A 535 9.69 31.42 -4.94
C LEU A 535 10.51 32.67 -5.26
N GLY A 536 9.84 33.80 -5.55
CA GLY A 536 10.50 35.09 -5.76
C GLY A 536 11.29 35.56 -4.53
N GLU A 537 10.81 35.32 -3.31
CA GLU A 537 11.58 35.60 -2.08
C GLU A 537 12.83 34.72 -1.96
N ILE A 538 12.73 33.43 -2.29
CA ILE A 538 13.85 32.47 -2.24
C ILE A 538 14.95 32.87 -3.24
N VAL A 539 14.55 33.22 -4.46
CA VAL A 539 15.46 33.61 -5.55
C VAL A 539 15.96 35.06 -5.41
N GLY A 540 15.25 35.90 -4.65
CA GLY A 540 15.53 37.33 -4.52
C GLY A 540 15.04 38.17 -5.69
N ASP A 541 14.01 37.70 -6.41
CA ASP A 541 13.40 38.38 -7.55
C ASP A 541 11.86 38.40 -7.43
N SER A 542 11.32 39.57 -7.10
CA SER A 542 9.87 39.77 -6.93
C SER A 542 9.09 39.79 -8.24
N SER A 543 9.74 39.69 -9.41
CA SER A 543 9.06 39.61 -10.71
C SER A 543 8.71 38.17 -11.12
N MET A 544 9.01 37.20 -10.26
CA MET A 544 8.64 35.80 -10.42
C MET A 544 7.14 35.65 -10.69
N ARG A 545 6.81 34.92 -11.75
CA ARG A 545 5.43 34.62 -12.13
C ARG A 545 5.30 33.17 -12.55
N GLU A 546 4.13 32.61 -12.31
CA GLU A 546 3.77 31.34 -12.92
C GLU A 546 3.88 31.47 -14.44
N PHE A 547 4.58 30.51 -15.03
CA PHE A 547 4.72 30.41 -16.47
C PHE A 547 3.75 29.37 -17.01
N ARG A 548 3.78 28.14 -16.47
CA ARG A 548 2.97 26.99 -16.94
C ARG A 548 2.76 25.90 -15.88
N ALA A 549 1.65 25.17 -15.99
CA ALA A 549 1.35 23.96 -15.23
C ALA A 549 1.32 22.69 -16.12
N TYR A 550 1.77 21.55 -15.57
CA TYR A 550 1.89 20.26 -16.27
C TYR A 550 0.60 19.41 -16.26
N GLU A 551 -0.54 20.03 -15.97
CA GLU A 551 -1.90 19.48 -16.18
C GLU A 551 -2.52 19.91 -17.52
N GLY A 552 -1.89 20.84 -18.26
CA GLY A 552 -2.45 21.43 -19.48
C GLY A 552 -1.47 21.44 -20.66
N GLU A 553 -1.02 22.64 -21.05
CA GLU A 553 -0.27 22.96 -22.29
C GLU A 553 1.00 22.10 -22.53
N TYR A 554 1.54 21.45 -21.49
CA TYR A 554 2.71 20.56 -21.55
C TYR A 554 2.55 19.26 -20.76
N ALA A 555 1.32 18.74 -20.62
CA ALA A 555 1.10 17.45 -19.99
C ALA A 555 2.01 16.38 -20.65
N LEU A 556 2.92 15.82 -19.86
CA LEU A 556 3.88 14.81 -20.33
C LEU A 556 3.26 13.42 -20.47
N ALA A 557 2.11 13.23 -19.82
CA ALA A 557 1.41 11.97 -19.73
C ALA A 557 0.12 12.01 -20.58
N SER A 558 -0.30 10.85 -21.07
CA SER A 558 -1.42 10.71 -21.98
C SER A 558 -2.75 10.83 -21.23
N PHE A 559 -3.75 11.45 -21.86
CA PHE A 559 -5.09 11.61 -21.27
C PHE A 559 -5.10 12.16 -19.84
N ARG A 560 -4.18 13.08 -19.52
CA ARG A 560 -4.00 13.65 -18.17
C ARG A 560 -3.85 12.61 -17.05
N SER A 561 -3.28 11.43 -17.34
CA SER A 561 -3.00 10.39 -16.33
C SER A 561 -2.18 10.88 -15.12
N ASN A 562 -1.44 11.99 -15.28
CA ASN A 562 -0.86 12.75 -14.17
C ASN A 562 -1.87 12.98 -13.02
N ALA A 563 -3.08 13.45 -13.33
CA ALA A 563 -4.13 13.70 -12.34
C ALA A 563 -4.62 12.40 -11.70
N GLN A 564 -4.77 11.32 -12.47
CA GLN A 564 -5.18 10.00 -11.95
C GLN A 564 -4.23 9.51 -10.84
N VAL A 565 -2.93 9.76 -11.03
CA VAL A 565 -1.90 9.32 -10.08
C VAL A 565 -1.53 10.40 -9.07
N GLY A 566 -2.16 11.56 -9.08
CA GLY A 566 -1.80 12.70 -8.23
C GLY A 566 -0.42 13.31 -8.55
N GLY A 567 0.12 13.01 -9.73
CA GLY A 567 1.34 13.63 -10.24
C GLY A 567 1.06 15.05 -10.74
N PHE A 568 1.94 15.99 -10.38
CA PHE A 568 1.79 17.38 -10.77
C PHE A 568 3.12 18.08 -10.99
N GLY A 569 3.09 19.19 -11.72
CA GLY A 569 4.27 20.00 -11.95
C GLY A 569 3.93 21.42 -12.32
N CYS A 570 4.86 22.33 -12.07
CA CYS A 570 4.80 23.70 -12.54
C CYS A 570 6.17 24.24 -12.97
N SER A 571 6.11 25.29 -13.79
CA SER A 571 7.24 26.12 -14.15
C SER A 571 6.93 27.58 -13.85
N TRP A 572 7.92 28.30 -13.34
CA TRP A 572 7.90 29.73 -13.07
C TRP A 572 9.01 30.41 -13.84
N THR A 573 8.85 31.70 -14.10
CA THR A 573 9.86 32.50 -14.80
C THR A 573 10.07 33.86 -14.16
N THR A 574 11.32 34.31 -14.22
CA THR A 574 11.70 35.72 -14.08
C THR A 574 12.64 36.07 -15.23
N GLY A 575 12.33 37.14 -15.99
CA GLY A 575 13.10 37.48 -17.19
C GLY A 575 13.14 36.35 -18.23
N THR A 576 14.34 35.81 -18.48
CA THR A 576 14.59 34.64 -19.35
C THR A 576 14.82 33.35 -18.58
N ASP A 577 14.88 33.43 -17.26
CA ASP A 577 15.19 32.32 -16.37
C ASP A 577 13.94 31.52 -16.07
N GLN A 578 14.09 30.20 -16.01
CA GLN A 578 12.99 29.26 -15.76
C GLN A 578 13.34 28.31 -14.61
N TYR A 579 12.39 28.19 -13.69
CA TYR A 579 12.42 27.29 -12.53
C TYR A 579 11.30 26.28 -12.70
N SER A 580 11.49 25.04 -12.27
CA SER A 580 10.43 24.03 -12.33
C SER A 580 10.47 23.08 -11.16
N ALA A 581 9.30 22.63 -10.73
CA ALA A 581 9.14 21.59 -9.73
C ALA A 581 8.09 20.60 -10.20
N THR A 582 8.33 19.33 -9.92
CA THR A 582 7.42 18.22 -10.22
C THR A 582 7.39 17.25 -9.05
N VAL A 583 6.24 16.63 -8.84
CA VAL A 583 6.03 15.58 -7.85
C VAL A 583 5.25 14.45 -8.51
N LEU A 584 5.71 13.22 -8.31
CA LEU A 584 4.91 12.02 -8.51
C LEU A 584 4.85 11.31 -7.14
N PRO A 585 3.71 11.37 -6.43
CA PRO A 585 3.54 10.55 -5.24
C PRO A 585 3.70 9.06 -5.59
N GLY A 586 4.05 8.15 -4.68
CA GLY A 586 4.36 6.76 -5.06
C GLY A 586 5.33 6.60 -6.25
N GLY A 587 6.15 7.61 -6.53
CA GLY A 587 7.01 7.69 -7.71
C GLY A 587 8.42 7.15 -7.45
N ALA A 588 8.75 6.84 -6.19
CA ALA A 588 10.11 6.49 -5.80
C ALA A 588 10.62 5.22 -6.51
N ASP A 589 9.76 4.22 -6.74
CA ASP A 589 10.09 2.98 -7.44
C ASP A 589 10.53 3.18 -8.91
N TYR A 590 10.16 4.32 -9.51
CA TYR A 590 10.52 4.66 -10.88
C TYR A 590 11.87 5.39 -10.98
N PHE A 591 12.36 5.97 -9.88
CA PHE A 591 13.60 6.75 -9.88
C PHE A 591 14.83 5.98 -10.39
N PRO A 592 15.05 4.68 -10.08
CA PRO A 592 16.20 3.93 -10.60
C PRO A 592 16.29 3.87 -12.14
N GLN A 593 15.19 4.13 -12.84
CA GLN A 593 15.12 4.15 -14.31
C GLN A 593 15.39 5.54 -14.90
N SER A 594 15.68 6.55 -14.08
CA SER A 594 15.78 7.96 -14.48
C SER A 594 17.20 8.40 -14.85
N THR A 595 17.32 9.48 -15.63
CA THR A 595 18.60 10.18 -15.85
C THR A 595 18.43 11.69 -15.76
N PRO A 596 19.45 12.48 -15.37
CA PRO A 596 19.34 13.93 -15.31
C PRO A 596 19.05 14.61 -16.66
N VAL A 597 18.52 15.84 -16.60
CA VAL A 597 18.39 16.71 -17.78
C VAL A 597 19.77 16.98 -18.39
N GLY A 598 19.93 16.70 -19.69
CA GLY A 598 21.21 16.86 -20.39
C GLY A 598 22.08 15.59 -20.42
N GLY A 599 21.62 14.50 -19.81
CA GLY A 599 22.37 13.24 -19.68
C GLY A 599 23.24 13.22 -18.43
N GLY A 600 24.05 12.16 -18.28
CA GLY A 600 24.96 12.02 -17.12
C GLY A 600 24.41 11.11 -16.02
N SER A 601 24.94 11.25 -14.80
CA SER A 601 24.59 10.41 -13.64
C SER A 601 24.05 11.23 -12.48
N TRP A 602 23.21 10.58 -11.67
CA TRP A 602 22.73 11.12 -10.38
C TRP A 602 23.80 10.96 -9.30
N HIS A 603 24.09 12.03 -8.56
CA HIS A 603 25.05 12.01 -7.44
C HIS A 603 24.34 12.16 -6.10
N PRO A 604 24.43 11.17 -5.18
CA PRO A 604 23.84 11.29 -3.85
C PRO A 604 24.33 12.54 -3.12
N VAL A 605 23.42 13.28 -2.49
CA VAL A 605 23.72 14.53 -1.78
C VAL A 605 22.95 14.61 -0.46
N SER A 606 23.58 15.13 0.58
CA SER A 606 22.97 15.40 1.88
C SER A 606 22.45 16.84 1.99
N GLY A 607 21.51 17.10 2.90
CA GLY A 607 21.01 18.46 3.18
C GLY A 607 19.67 18.80 2.53
N TYR A 608 19.00 17.81 1.95
CA TYR A 608 17.63 17.86 1.46
C TYR A 608 16.72 16.99 2.34
N PRO A 609 15.41 17.24 2.38
CA PRO A 609 14.47 16.43 3.15
C PRO A 609 14.17 15.11 2.42
N GLY A 610 14.94 14.07 2.71
CA GLY A 610 14.80 12.74 2.11
C GLY A 610 16.10 12.25 1.47
N GLU A 611 15.98 11.21 0.65
CA GLU A 611 17.09 10.71 -0.16
C GLU A 611 17.21 11.56 -1.42
N ALA A 612 18.33 12.27 -1.58
CA ALA A 612 18.48 13.27 -2.62
C ALA A 612 19.66 13.02 -3.55
N TYR A 613 19.48 13.42 -4.80
CA TYR A 613 20.38 13.17 -5.91
C TYR A 613 20.52 14.40 -6.79
N LEU A 614 21.74 14.87 -7.00
CA LEU A 614 22.04 16.05 -7.81
C LEU A 614 22.49 15.66 -9.22
N SER A 615 22.12 16.45 -10.22
CA SER A 615 22.66 16.32 -11.59
C SER A 615 24.14 16.71 -11.66
N ASP A 616 24.85 16.25 -12.70
CA ASP A 616 26.24 16.66 -12.99
C ASP A 616 26.42 18.18 -13.09
N SER A 617 25.41 18.89 -13.60
CA SER A 617 25.38 20.34 -13.73
C SER A 617 25.06 21.08 -12.43
N GLY A 618 24.54 20.40 -11.42
CA GLY A 618 24.17 20.98 -10.12
C GLY A 618 22.88 21.82 -10.12
N ASP A 619 22.19 21.93 -11.26
CA ASP A 619 20.99 22.76 -11.46
C ASP A 619 19.67 21.96 -11.29
N GLN A 620 19.75 20.65 -11.08
CA GLN A 620 18.60 19.77 -10.86
C GLN A 620 18.85 18.83 -9.68
N VAL A 621 17.86 18.72 -8.80
CA VAL A 621 17.83 17.72 -7.73
C VAL A 621 16.60 16.83 -7.87
N SER A 622 16.79 15.54 -7.65
CA SER A 622 15.71 14.58 -7.40
C SER A 622 15.70 14.21 -5.92
N VAL A 623 14.53 14.20 -5.29
CA VAL A 623 14.38 13.84 -3.88
C VAL A 623 13.29 12.78 -3.74
N LEU A 624 13.61 11.71 -3.03
CA LEU A 624 12.69 10.63 -2.68
C LEU A 624 12.32 10.76 -1.20
N VAL A 625 11.02 10.89 -0.94
CA VAL A 625 10.51 11.14 0.41
C VAL A 625 9.06 10.72 0.50
N ASP A 626 8.69 9.97 1.56
CA ASP A 626 7.33 9.43 1.76
C ASP A 626 6.76 8.79 0.48
N ASN A 627 7.58 7.90 -0.11
CA ASN A 627 7.37 7.21 -1.38
C ASN A 627 7.10 8.12 -2.62
N ALA A 628 7.14 9.44 -2.48
CA ALA A 628 7.04 10.39 -3.57
C ALA A 628 8.41 10.66 -4.21
N TRP A 629 8.40 10.89 -5.52
CA TRP A 629 9.56 11.38 -6.26
C TRP A 629 9.34 12.84 -6.67
N PHE A 630 10.14 13.72 -6.11
CA PHE A 630 10.24 15.13 -6.48
C PHE A 630 11.38 15.35 -7.45
N SER A 631 11.18 16.19 -8.46
CA SER A 631 12.28 16.76 -9.24
C SER A 631 12.14 18.27 -9.32
N VAL A 632 13.18 18.96 -8.85
CA VAL A 632 13.25 20.43 -8.76
C VAL A 632 14.45 20.90 -9.57
N ARG A 633 14.25 21.96 -10.36
CA ARG A 633 15.25 22.51 -11.26
C ARG A 633 15.31 24.02 -11.20
N THR A 634 16.53 24.55 -11.24
CA THR A 634 16.85 25.98 -11.38
C THR A 634 17.54 26.25 -12.72
N PRO A 635 17.65 27.51 -13.16
CA PRO A 635 18.45 27.90 -14.32
C PRO A 635 19.93 27.57 -14.13
N SER A 636 20.63 27.31 -15.23
CA SER A 636 22.08 27.07 -15.23
C SER A 636 22.83 28.28 -14.63
N GLY A 637 23.41 28.10 -13.44
CA GLY A 637 24.16 29.15 -12.73
C GLY A 637 23.53 29.58 -11.40
N ASP A 638 22.26 29.26 -11.15
CA ASP A 638 21.60 29.45 -9.84
C ASP A 638 21.46 28.13 -9.09
N THR A 639 22.59 27.57 -8.65
CA THR A 639 22.58 26.36 -7.81
C THR A 639 22.38 26.68 -6.32
N ALA A 640 22.48 27.96 -5.95
CA ALA A 640 22.38 28.41 -4.56
C ALA A 640 20.93 28.41 -4.05
N SER A 641 19.95 28.73 -4.91
CA SER A 641 18.52 28.72 -4.55
C SER A 641 17.95 27.30 -4.45
N LEU A 642 18.59 26.30 -5.08
CA LEU A 642 18.05 24.95 -5.24
C LEU A 642 17.69 24.25 -3.92
N PRO A 643 18.50 24.27 -2.84
CA PRO A 643 18.13 23.64 -1.57
C PRO A 643 16.90 24.25 -0.91
N ALA A 644 16.83 25.58 -0.84
CA ALA A 644 15.72 26.30 -0.21
C ALA A 644 14.42 26.13 -1.00
N PHE A 645 14.49 26.22 -2.33
CA PHE A 645 13.35 25.95 -3.21
C PHE A 645 12.84 24.51 -3.04
N THR A 646 13.74 23.53 -3.02
CA THR A 646 13.35 22.12 -2.85
C THR A 646 12.72 21.84 -1.49
N ALA A 647 13.28 22.41 -0.43
CA ALA A 647 12.73 22.27 0.92
C ALA A 647 11.32 22.87 1.04
N GLU A 648 11.09 24.05 0.45
CA GLU A 648 9.78 24.69 0.46
C GLU A 648 8.74 23.89 -0.34
N VAL A 649 9.12 23.34 -1.51
CA VAL A 649 8.22 22.49 -2.31
C VAL A 649 7.78 21.25 -1.53
N ILE A 650 8.75 20.53 -0.94
CA ILE A 650 8.44 19.32 -0.19
C ILE A 650 7.62 19.64 1.07
N ALA A 651 7.93 20.75 1.75
CA ALA A 651 7.15 21.18 2.91
C ALA A 651 5.71 21.57 2.54
N THR A 652 5.50 22.25 1.42
CA THR A 652 4.17 22.65 0.94
C THR A 652 3.34 21.42 0.58
N VAL A 653 3.91 20.48 -0.19
CA VAL A 653 3.22 19.23 -0.55
C VAL A 653 2.91 18.39 0.68
N ARG A 654 3.82 18.30 1.65
CA ARG A 654 3.59 17.61 2.93
C ARG A 654 2.54 18.28 3.82
N ALA A 655 2.39 19.60 3.74
CA ALA A 655 1.37 20.32 4.49
C ALA A 655 -0.02 20.24 3.84
N ALA A 656 -0.07 19.96 2.54
CA ALA A 656 -1.29 19.72 1.78
C ALA A 656 -1.79 18.26 1.86
N ALA A 657 -0.89 17.31 2.20
CA ALA A 657 -1.18 15.92 2.51
C ALA A 657 -1.66 15.76 3.96
#